data_AF-A0A4T0CDW9-F1
#
_entry.id   AF-A0A4T0CDW9-F1
#
_cell.length_a   1.000
_cell.length_b   1.000
_cell.length_c   1.000
_cell.angle_alpha   90.00
_cell.angle_beta   90.00
_cell.angle_gamma   90.00
#
_symmetry.space_group_name_H-M   'P 1'
#
loop_
_entity.id
_entity.type
_entity.pdbx_description
1 polymer ?
#
loop_
_entity_poly.entity_id
_entity_poly.type
_entity_poly.pdbx_seq_one_letter_code
_entity_poly.pdbx_strand_id
1 'polypeptide(L)'
;MNSQRGSSRRGRGTSSSSGHGRGTSSSSGRGRNYRSHASRYSRSNGANSRTSSTRASRQASVTPSIASRLATPIPSNNSRQTSSAPSVPCRQPSASVAPSQSRDDFDDDVSDEALDEIVMAVDMKPRGIVGCAYYVAAEEKLYFMEDVELGGPEVVEALKIFIDPTVILVSSKLEDTVLDKLDPERRNMGDGDSTAYGMPALCSPRPVSEFSYESARSRLVNLKIGHEDGPRITFITPGDVTTDRNSEHDAGDTATESRQGQLLRLSGWIDVDSRVTVGCAGAVLAYIYRKRAATFLPGDVAAQAMHRISTIEMFTLSGSMFVNADALLSLQIVQSESHPHSHNQGPAKANSGSKEGFSVYGLFHSLARTPQGKFLLRQYFLRPSINPEVINERLDAVSFLLRAENTEPMEALIKNLSKIKNMRTTMINLRKGISGSGAGKRGPPNFIWTGIRLFAFHALQIKDCFQEVIGGDRLALRSKVMNHFHSTQLAEVGKGITEIIDFELSADQGRNVVRNGVDHDLDELKRTYEGLESLLAQVAQHVAQFVPEGLNADINVVFFPQIGFLIAVPQDQGTGHGVYEGPEEEPWEKMFTTEDYAYYKNDNVVEMDSYFGDIYGRICDREIEIIHELAEKILQYEDLLTTASDICAEIDCILALAQGARNHNLVRPRLTESNILDIRGGRHILQEKVVSNFIPNDTLIAGGEGETKDAQQEDPPVITQYQTEDGHVVPSMVLVTGPNFSGKSVYLKQVAIIVFMAHVGSFVPAIRADIGITDKIMTRVATRESVSRNQSAFMIDLQQISMALNLATNRSLLIIDEFGKGTDSHDGAGLAAGVFNHLLNRGDQCPKVLGATHFHEIFESGFLLPHERLAFGHFEVTKDISDLTKADFLSTVGEKTPVFVRFSTVTLGREFPDEARNPRGFAIKFYTKEGNYDIVGLNFPVFFCRDPIQGPDVIRSQARNPRNFLLDYDATFDLLGNTPESIHAGVMFFSDHGTPQGWTNNHGYGCHTFKWVNKQGKFVYIKYHFIAKHGQKQFTQPEAIRISGENPDYSKQELWEAMERGEEKEWTAKVQIMQPEDADPAKLGFDPFDVTKVWPRDQFPMHEFGRLVLNKNPENYHRDVEQAAFSPGSMVPGIEDSPDPLLQFRMFFYRDAQYHRIGINLHQVPTNCPFMARSVSSINFDGAMRVDANHAGNKQYNPNSFSHKFRPDVAETPYKVSDNVVSRKSHYYHECKVSEYDQVRELYTRVMDD
;
A
#
# COMPACT_ATOMS: atom_id res chain seq x y z
N MET A 1 -45.09 3.07 56.17
CA MET A 1 -45.46 4.47 55.88
C MET A 1 -45.59 4.57 54.36
N ASN A 2 -46.80 4.65 53.79
CA ASN A 2 -47.67 5.83 53.63
C ASN A 2 -47.27 6.67 52.40
N SER A 3 -48.16 7.05 51.47
CA SER A 3 -49.58 6.65 51.32
C SER A 3 -50.24 7.11 50.00
N GLN A 4 -51.07 6.22 49.42
CA GLN A 4 -52.38 6.50 48.77
C GLN A 4 -52.53 7.33 47.47
N ARG A 5 -53.20 6.68 46.49
CA ARG A 5 -54.35 7.13 45.64
C ARG A 5 -54.14 8.27 44.60
N GLY A 6 -54.81 8.27 43.44
CA GLY A 6 -55.60 7.23 42.75
C GLY A 6 -57.07 7.57 42.39
N SER A 7 -57.58 6.91 41.33
CA SER A 7 -58.95 7.01 40.75
C SER A 7 -59.23 8.29 39.93
N SER A 8 -60.23 8.37 39.03
CA SER A 8 -61.35 7.49 38.62
C SER A 8 -61.80 7.94 37.19
N ARG A 9 -62.45 7.24 36.24
CA ARG A 9 -63.30 6.03 36.01
C ARG A 9 -63.16 5.67 34.49
N ARG A 10 -63.79 4.73 33.75
CA ARG A 10 -64.80 3.62 33.83
C ARG A 10 -64.61 2.81 32.50
N GLY A 11 -65.11 1.59 32.24
CA GLY A 11 -65.78 0.57 33.07
C GLY A 11 -66.61 -0.42 32.23
N ARG A 12 -66.76 -1.68 32.71
CA ARG A 12 -67.45 -2.86 32.08
C ARG A 12 -66.68 -3.51 30.89
N GLY A 13 -66.62 -4.83 30.72
CA GLY A 13 -66.97 -5.96 31.62
C GLY A 13 -67.42 -7.24 30.88
N THR A 14 -67.05 -8.43 31.42
CA THR A 14 -67.68 -9.78 31.22
C THR A 14 -67.89 -10.35 29.79
N SER A 15 -67.79 -11.65 29.47
CA SER A 15 -67.09 -12.88 29.96
C SER A 15 -67.71 -14.09 29.21
N SER A 16 -67.02 -15.24 29.10
CA SER A 16 -67.57 -16.59 28.76
C SER A 16 -68.31 -16.79 27.40
N SER A 17 -68.47 -18.00 26.83
CA SER A 17 -67.72 -19.28 26.88
C SER A 17 -68.24 -20.25 25.79
N SER A 18 -67.50 -21.34 25.52
CA SER A 18 -67.99 -22.69 25.10
C SER A 18 -69.03 -22.82 23.96
N GLY A 19 -68.66 -23.48 22.83
CA GLY A 19 -69.60 -23.84 21.73
C GLY A 19 -69.92 -25.33 21.60
N HIS A 20 -70.80 -25.70 20.66
CA HIS A 20 -71.12 -27.08 20.21
C HIS A 20 -71.92 -27.08 18.87
N GLY A 21 -71.93 -28.21 18.12
CA GLY A 21 -73.14 -28.61 17.36
C GLY A 21 -73.19 -28.65 15.81
N ARG A 22 -72.39 -29.52 15.16
CA ARG A 22 -72.67 -30.36 13.95
C ARG A 22 -73.79 -30.02 12.91
N GLY A 23 -73.49 -30.25 11.61
CA GLY A 23 -74.50 -30.55 10.57
C GLY A 23 -73.99 -30.88 9.14
N THR A 24 -74.08 -32.17 8.74
CA THR A 24 -74.31 -32.81 7.39
C THR A 24 -74.31 -31.99 6.06
N SER A 25 -73.94 -32.50 4.86
CA SER A 25 -73.45 -33.85 4.40
C SER A 25 -73.01 -33.88 2.91
N SER A 26 -72.50 -35.05 2.45
CA SER A 26 -72.63 -35.66 1.10
C SER A 26 -71.96 -35.08 -0.18
N SER A 27 -70.73 -35.54 -0.43
CA SER A 27 -70.27 -36.34 -1.60
C SER A 27 -70.45 -35.93 -3.09
N SER A 28 -69.32 -35.97 -3.80
CA SER A 28 -69.08 -36.45 -5.19
C SER A 28 -69.60 -35.67 -6.41
N GLY A 29 -68.66 -35.27 -7.30
CA GLY A 29 -68.90 -34.81 -8.67
C GLY A 29 -67.59 -34.76 -9.49
N ARG A 30 -67.64 -35.08 -10.79
CA ARG A 30 -66.45 -35.12 -11.68
C ARG A 30 -66.28 -33.85 -12.52
N GLY A 31 -65.06 -33.30 -12.50
CA GLY A 31 -64.30 -33.04 -13.74
C GLY A 31 -64.23 -31.60 -14.29
N ARG A 32 -63.00 -31.24 -14.73
CA ARG A 32 -62.61 -30.10 -15.59
C ARG A 32 -62.77 -28.69 -14.95
N ASN A 33 -61.94 -27.69 -15.27
CA ASN A 33 -60.81 -27.63 -16.21
C ASN A 33 -59.76 -26.54 -15.84
N TYR A 34 -58.70 -26.48 -16.65
CA TYR A 34 -57.71 -25.38 -16.75
C TYR A 34 -56.64 -25.18 -15.65
N ARG A 35 -55.53 -25.92 -15.85
CA ARG A 35 -54.12 -25.49 -15.86
C ARG A 35 -53.62 -24.61 -14.69
N SER A 36 -52.76 -25.05 -13.76
CA SER A 36 -51.55 -25.93 -13.82
C SER A 36 -50.38 -25.33 -14.62
N HIS A 37 -49.13 -25.30 -14.14
CA HIS A 37 -48.63 -25.52 -12.77
C HIS A 37 -47.21 -24.91 -12.64
N ALA A 38 -46.49 -25.19 -11.54
CA ALA A 38 -45.15 -24.67 -11.28
C ALA A 38 -44.05 -25.74 -11.41
N SER A 39 -42.81 -25.29 -11.16
CA SER A 39 -41.62 -26.00 -10.66
C SER A 39 -40.74 -26.88 -11.59
N ARG A 40 -39.44 -26.55 -11.52
CA ARG A 40 -38.25 -27.42 -11.34
C ARG A 40 -38.28 -28.84 -11.93
N TYR A 41 -37.30 -29.15 -12.78
CA TYR A 41 -36.00 -29.67 -12.30
C TYR A 41 -34.90 -29.59 -13.39
N SER A 42 -33.66 -29.90 -13.01
CA SER A 42 -32.42 -29.73 -13.78
C SER A 42 -32.04 -30.92 -14.67
N ARG A 43 -31.47 -30.65 -15.87
CA ARG A 43 -30.26 -31.33 -16.39
C ARG A 43 -29.72 -30.63 -17.66
N SER A 44 -28.47 -30.93 -18.01
CA SER A 44 -27.72 -30.34 -19.13
C SER A 44 -27.78 -31.17 -20.42
N ASN A 45 -27.61 -30.51 -21.57
CA ASN A 45 -26.77 -30.89 -22.74
C ASN A 45 -27.35 -30.37 -24.07
N GLY A 46 -26.48 -30.17 -25.08
CA GLY A 46 -26.86 -30.05 -26.49
C GLY A 46 -26.74 -28.64 -27.09
N ALA A 47 -26.37 -28.55 -28.37
CA ALA A 47 -26.10 -27.30 -29.09
C ALA A 47 -26.50 -27.39 -30.59
N ASN A 48 -26.45 -26.21 -31.25
CA ASN A 48 -26.37 -25.96 -32.70
C ASN A 48 -27.62 -25.96 -33.61
N SER A 49 -27.46 -25.19 -34.71
CA SER A 49 -28.36 -24.89 -35.85
C SER A 49 -29.63 -24.09 -35.52
N ARG A 50 -30.07 -23.01 -36.23
CA ARG A 50 -30.05 -22.58 -37.66
C ARG A 50 -30.95 -23.44 -38.56
N THR A 51 -31.78 -22.93 -39.49
CA THR A 51 -31.64 -21.74 -40.37
C THR A 51 -32.97 -21.06 -40.77
N SER A 52 -32.89 -19.82 -41.33
CA SER A 52 -33.79 -19.20 -42.35
C SER A 52 -35.28 -18.93 -42.01
N SER A 53 -36.01 -17.93 -42.55
CA SER A 53 -35.74 -16.70 -43.36
C SER A 53 -37.00 -15.78 -43.24
N THR A 54 -37.07 -14.47 -43.55
CA THR A 54 -36.90 -13.77 -44.85
C THR A 54 -36.94 -12.22 -44.70
N ARG A 55 -36.13 -11.49 -45.50
CA ARG A 55 -36.43 -10.37 -46.47
C ARG A 55 -37.44 -9.25 -46.12
N ALA A 56 -37.36 -7.99 -46.62
CA ALA A 56 -36.46 -7.21 -47.52
C ALA A 56 -36.87 -5.69 -47.47
N SER A 57 -36.37 -4.65 -48.19
CA SER A 57 -35.10 -4.29 -48.89
C SER A 57 -35.24 -2.91 -49.58
N ARG A 58 -34.20 -2.06 -49.60
CA ARG A 58 -33.87 -1.00 -50.62
C ARG A 58 -32.43 -0.49 -50.36
N GLN A 59 -31.45 -0.58 -51.27
CA GLN A 59 -31.24 0.03 -52.61
C GLN A 59 -30.73 1.49 -52.54
N ALA A 60 -29.77 1.94 -53.36
CA ALA A 60 -29.11 1.34 -54.55
C ALA A 60 -27.61 1.73 -54.68
N SER A 61 -26.92 1.24 -55.72
CA SER A 61 -25.52 1.57 -56.08
C SER A 61 -25.31 1.62 -57.60
N VAL A 62 -24.20 2.21 -58.05
CA VAL A 62 -23.79 2.31 -59.48
C VAL A 62 -22.28 2.05 -59.61
N THR A 63 -21.87 1.44 -60.72
CA THR A 63 -20.52 1.03 -61.17
C THR A 63 -20.33 1.50 -62.65
N PRO A 64 -19.13 1.50 -63.31
CA PRO A 64 -18.11 0.43 -63.26
C PRO A 64 -16.62 0.73 -63.60
N SER A 65 -15.78 -0.32 -63.42
CA SER A 65 -14.60 -0.77 -64.20
C SER A 65 -13.59 0.20 -64.87
N ILE A 66 -12.28 -0.08 -64.70
CA ILE A 66 -11.27 -0.43 -65.75
C ILE A 66 -9.86 -0.60 -65.10
N ALA A 67 -8.88 -1.19 -65.80
CA ALA A 67 -7.53 -1.49 -65.31
C ALA A 67 -6.41 -0.87 -66.18
N SER A 68 -5.20 -0.66 -65.62
CA SER A 68 -3.94 -0.41 -66.37
C SER A 68 -2.67 -0.66 -65.50
N ARG A 69 -1.47 -0.38 -66.03
CA ARG A 69 -0.14 -0.74 -65.47
C ARG A 69 0.81 0.48 -65.40
N LEU A 70 2.02 0.25 -64.86
CA LEU A 70 3.31 1.01 -64.97
C LEU A 70 3.71 1.88 -63.74
N ALA A 71 4.98 2.23 -63.51
CA ALA A 71 6.21 1.41 -63.34
C ALA A 71 7.46 2.26 -63.02
N THR A 72 8.29 1.83 -62.04
CA THR A 72 9.72 2.23 -61.82
C THR A 72 10.01 3.73 -61.47
N PRO A 73 11.22 4.14 -60.97
CA PRO A 73 12.55 3.52 -61.03
C PRO A 73 13.37 3.41 -59.71
N ILE A 74 14.64 2.97 -59.86
CA ILE A 74 15.71 2.74 -58.85
C ILE A 74 16.83 3.80 -59.05
N PRO A 75 17.80 4.04 -58.12
CA PRO A 75 19.12 3.38 -58.28
C PRO A 75 20.04 3.19 -57.03
N SER A 76 20.86 2.12 -57.00
CA SER A 76 22.23 2.00 -56.41
C SER A 76 22.47 2.23 -54.89
N ASN A 77 23.51 1.72 -54.18
CA ASN A 77 24.70 0.86 -54.43
C ASN A 77 24.93 -0.03 -53.16
N ASN A 78 25.41 -1.29 -53.22
CA ASN A 78 26.82 -1.77 -53.33
C ASN A 78 27.80 -1.21 -52.26
N SER A 79 28.73 -1.98 -51.65
CA SER A 79 29.35 -3.27 -52.09
C SER A 79 29.99 -4.16 -50.99
N ARG A 80 29.84 -5.50 -51.15
CA ARG A 80 30.85 -6.61 -51.10
C ARG A 80 31.84 -6.79 -49.93
N GLN A 81 32.36 -8.00 -49.65
CA GLN A 81 32.31 -9.30 -50.40
C GLN A 81 31.79 -10.45 -49.47
N THR A 82 32.14 -11.75 -49.46
CA THR A 82 33.20 -12.60 -50.07
C THR A 82 32.67 -14.04 -50.36
N SER A 83 33.56 -15.03 -50.51
CA SER A 83 33.35 -16.48 -50.76
C SER A 83 32.87 -17.26 -49.51
N SER A 84 32.01 -18.30 -49.53
CA SER A 84 31.74 -19.48 -50.42
C SER A 84 32.72 -20.66 -50.23
N ALA A 85 32.33 -21.94 -50.08
CA ALA A 85 31.00 -22.57 -49.93
C ALA A 85 31.06 -23.96 -49.18
N PRO A 86 30.55 -25.12 -49.65
CA PRO A 86 29.37 -25.83 -49.07
C PRO A 86 29.61 -27.29 -48.57
N SER A 87 28.67 -28.06 -47.97
CA SER A 87 27.53 -27.80 -47.03
C SER A 87 26.69 -29.10 -46.80
N VAL A 88 26.07 -29.30 -45.61
CA VAL A 88 24.80 -30.07 -45.36
C VAL A 88 24.85 -31.63 -45.53
N PRO A 89 24.16 -32.47 -44.69
CA PRO A 89 24.03 -32.48 -43.22
C PRO A 89 24.22 -33.92 -42.63
N CYS A 90 23.87 -34.16 -41.35
CA CYS A 90 23.32 -35.46 -40.93
C CYS A 90 22.19 -35.27 -39.90
N ARG A 91 21.30 -36.26 -39.78
CA ARG A 91 20.19 -36.33 -38.80
C ARG A 91 20.42 -37.53 -37.88
N GLN A 92 20.00 -37.43 -36.62
CA GLN A 92 19.55 -38.59 -35.85
C GLN A 92 18.04 -38.49 -35.56
N PRO A 93 17.35 -39.62 -35.28
CA PRO A 93 15.89 -39.68 -35.24
C PRO A 93 15.34 -39.64 -33.80
N SER A 94 14.10 -39.17 -33.67
CA SER A 94 13.31 -39.36 -32.44
C SER A 94 12.76 -40.79 -32.36
N ALA A 95 13.10 -41.52 -31.29
CA ALA A 95 12.42 -42.75 -30.91
C ALA A 95 12.17 -42.75 -29.39
N SER A 96 10.92 -42.93 -28.98
CA SER A 96 10.51 -42.91 -27.57
C SER A 96 10.38 -44.31 -27.00
N VAL A 97 11.19 -44.65 -26.00
CA VAL A 97 11.00 -45.83 -25.14
C VAL A 97 11.08 -45.35 -23.69
N ALA A 98 10.09 -45.74 -22.87
CA ALA A 98 10.02 -45.37 -21.46
C ALA A 98 10.42 -46.57 -20.58
N PRO A 99 11.42 -46.42 -19.69
CA PRO A 99 11.64 -47.36 -18.60
C PRO A 99 10.53 -47.26 -17.55
N SER A 100 10.28 -48.36 -16.85
CA SER A 100 9.32 -48.42 -15.73
C SER A 100 9.82 -47.70 -14.49
N GLN A 101 8.93 -46.98 -13.81
CA GLN A 101 9.18 -46.45 -12.46
C GLN A 101 9.40 -47.60 -11.46
N SER A 102 10.65 -47.83 -11.04
CA SER A 102 10.93 -48.34 -9.71
C SER A 102 10.59 -47.26 -8.68
N ARG A 103 10.16 -47.68 -7.49
CA ARG A 103 10.12 -46.81 -6.30
C ARG A 103 11.49 -46.88 -5.64
N ASP A 104 12.03 -45.74 -5.21
CA ASP A 104 12.84 -45.54 -3.98
C ASP A 104 13.49 -44.12 -3.91
N ASP A 105 13.35 -43.29 -4.95
CA ASP A 105 13.81 -41.88 -4.96
C ASP A 105 12.91 -40.93 -4.11
N PHE A 106 13.02 -40.94 -2.78
CA PHE A 106 12.18 -40.07 -1.92
C PHE A 106 12.82 -39.31 -0.75
N ASP A 107 14.09 -39.55 -0.36
CA ASP A 107 14.66 -38.98 0.88
C ASP A 107 15.66 -37.80 0.72
N ASP A 108 16.33 -37.61 -0.43
CA ASP A 108 17.50 -36.71 -0.53
C ASP A 108 17.20 -35.19 -0.56
N ASP A 109 16.01 -34.77 -1.00
CA ASP A 109 15.68 -33.34 -1.15
C ASP A 109 15.48 -32.61 0.21
N VAL A 110 15.32 -33.35 1.30
CA VAL A 110 15.08 -32.82 2.67
C VAL A 110 16.29 -32.02 3.22
N SER A 111 17.47 -32.24 2.65
CA SER A 111 18.78 -31.83 3.21
C SER A 111 19.05 -30.31 3.25
N ASP A 112 18.56 -29.56 2.26
CA ASP A 112 18.63 -28.09 2.21
C ASP A 112 17.48 -27.44 3.02
N GLU A 113 16.26 -27.98 2.91
CA GLU A 113 15.06 -27.42 3.55
C GLU A 113 15.15 -27.41 5.09
N ALA A 114 15.90 -28.34 5.67
CA ALA A 114 16.10 -28.44 7.11
C ALA A 114 16.83 -27.23 7.74
N LEU A 115 17.54 -26.41 6.96
CA LEU A 115 18.28 -25.23 7.46
C LEU A 115 17.42 -23.96 7.49
N ASP A 116 16.45 -23.81 6.59
CA ASP A 116 15.52 -22.67 6.52
C ASP A 116 14.35 -22.73 7.53
N GLU A 117 14.37 -23.74 8.41
CA GLU A 117 13.32 -24.02 9.38
C GLU A 117 13.37 -23.11 10.61
N ILE A 118 12.22 -22.55 10.98
CA ILE A 118 12.00 -21.74 12.17
C ILE A 118 10.83 -22.35 12.96
N VAL A 119 11.13 -22.97 14.10
CA VAL A 119 10.17 -23.70 14.94
C VAL A 119 9.78 -22.84 16.15
N MET A 120 8.60 -22.22 16.08
CA MET A 120 7.99 -21.46 17.18
C MET A 120 7.15 -22.38 18.07
N ALA A 121 7.11 -22.14 19.38
CA ALA A 121 6.13 -22.69 20.30
C ALA A 121 5.51 -21.58 21.13
N VAL A 122 4.18 -21.61 21.29
CA VAL A 122 3.43 -20.59 22.03
C VAL A 122 2.30 -21.23 22.85
N ASP A 123 2.10 -20.71 24.04
CA ASP A 123 1.03 -21.14 24.95
C ASP A 123 0.51 -19.93 25.74
N MET A 124 -0.80 -19.92 26.03
CA MET A 124 -1.48 -18.82 26.73
C MET A 124 -2.23 -19.39 27.94
N LYS A 125 -2.05 -18.79 29.12
CA LYS A 125 -2.76 -19.20 30.34
C LYS A 125 -4.01 -18.34 30.58
N PRO A 126 -5.06 -18.84 31.25
CA PRO A 126 -6.33 -18.11 31.51
C PRO A 126 -6.26 -16.83 32.37
N ARG A 127 -5.07 -16.29 32.64
CA ARG A 127 -4.85 -14.96 33.25
C ARG A 127 -4.32 -13.93 32.24
N GLY A 128 -4.27 -14.27 30.95
CA GLY A 128 -3.56 -13.45 29.96
C GLY A 128 -2.06 -13.46 30.18
N ILE A 129 -1.47 -14.64 30.44
CA ILE A 129 0.00 -14.78 30.43
C ILE A 129 0.36 -15.53 29.15
N VAL A 130 1.12 -14.87 28.27
CA VAL A 130 1.58 -15.42 26.99
C VAL A 130 3.08 -15.73 27.12
N GLY A 131 3.43 -17.01 26.92
CA GLY A 131 4.83 -17.44 26.83
C GLY A 131 5.16 -17.95 25.43
N CYS A 132 6.40 -17.74 25.01
CA CYS A 132 6.86 -18.09 23.66
C CYS A 132 8.35 -18.41 23.64
N ALA A 133 8.70 -19.48 22.93
CA ALA A 133 10.08 -19.83 22.62
C ALA A 133 10.17 -20.23 21.14
N TYR A 134 11.28 -19.95 20.45
CA TYR A 134 11.44 -20.34 19.05
C TYR A 134 12.88 -20.74 18.72
N TYR A 135 13.05 -21.66 17.77
CA TYR A 135 14.36 -22.14 17.31
C TYR A 135 14.57 -21.80 15.84
N VAL A 136 15.78 -21.34 15.48
CA VAL A 136 16.17 -21.02 14.10
C VAL A 136 17.29 -21.97 13.67
N ALA A 137 17.01 -22.84 12.69
CA ALA A 137 17.91 -23.92 12.31
C ALA A 137 19.23 -23.43 11.69
N ALA A 138 19.19 -22.44 10.79
CA ALA A 138 20.38 -21.83 10.18
C ALA A 138 21.30 -21.10 11.17
N GLU A 139 20.78 -20.72 12.35
CA GLU A 139 21.54 -20.00 13.39
C GLU A 139 22.06 -20.92 14.50
N GLU A 140 21.47 -22.11 14.64
CA GLU A 140 21.58 -23.00 15.82
C GLU A 140 21.12 -22.32 17.14
N LYS A 141 20.22 -21.34 17.05
CA LYS A 141 19.75 -20.51 18.18
C LYS A 141 18.38 -20.93 18.71
N LEU A 142 18.25 -21.04 20.03
CA LEU A 142 16.97 -21.18 20.74
C LEU A 142 16.65 -19.91 21.55
N TYR A 143 15.61 -19.20 21.13
CA TYR A 143 15.13 -17.95 21.69
C TYR A 143 14.05 -18.17 22.75
N PHE A 144 14.10 -17.37 23.83
CA PHE A 144 13.17 -17.34 24.95
C PHE A 144 12.60 -15.95 25.13
N MET A 145 11.27 -15.82 25.21
CA MET A 145 10.60 -14.56 25.55
C MET A 145 10.38 -14.46 27.07
N GLU A 146 10.56 -13.29 27.66
CA GLU A 146 10.00 -12.99 28.99
C GLU A 146 8.46 -13.18 28.98
N ASP A 147 7.87 -13.87 29.98
CA ASP A 147 6.43 -14.15 30.02
C ASP A 147 5.62 -12.84 30.05
N VAL A 148 4.82 -12.60 29.01
CA VAL A 148 4.05 -11.34 28.90
C VAL A 148 2.78 -11.44 29.75
N GLU A 149 2.79 -10.74 30.90
CA GLU A 149 1.60 -10.52 31.72
C GLU A 149 0.56 -9.62 31.02
N LEU A 150 -0.72 -9.88 31.28
CA LEU A 150 -1.88 -9.21 30.68
C LEU A 150 -1.93 -9.26 29.13
N GLY A 151 -1.15 -10.16 28.51
CA GLY A 151 -1.15 -10.41 27.07
C GLY A 151 -2.42 -11.09 26.58
N GLY A 152 -3.06 -10.49 25.57
CA GLY A 152 -4.16 -11.08 24.80
C GLY A 152 -3.69 -11.87 23.57
N PRO A 153 -4.62 -12.45 22.79
CA PRO A 153 -4.34 -13.13 21.51
C PRO A 153 -3.57 -12.25 20.49
N GLU A 154 -3.60 -10.93 20.66
CA GLU A 154 -2.86 -9.91 19.90
C GLU A 154 -1.33 -10.07 20.05
N VAL A 155 -0.85 -10.48 21.22
CA VAL A 155 0.59 -10.72 21.48
C VAL A 155 1.05 -11.94 20.69
N VAL A 156 0.23 -12.99 20.61
CA VAL A 156 0.51 -14.20 19.83
C VAL A 156 0.55 -13.90 18.33
N GLU A 157 -0.34 -13.02 17.85
CA GLU A 157 -0.36 -12.53 16.46
C GLU A 157 0.89 -11.69 16.14
N ALA A 158 1.29 -10.77 17.04
CA ALA A 158 2.53 -10.01 16.91
C ALA A 158 3.78 -10.92 16.90
N LEU A 159 3.82 -11.93 17.77
CA LEU A 159 4.92 -12.91 17.82
C LEU A 159 5.05 -13.71 16.51
N LYS A 160 3.93 -14.15 15.92
CA LYS A 160 3.96 -14.84 14.61
C LYS A 160 4.63 -13.98 13.52
N ILE A 161 4.49 -12.66 13.58
CA ILE A 161 5.08 -11.71 12.62
C ILE A 161 6.54 -11.39 12.96
N PHE A 162 6.84 -11.24 14.25
CA PHE A 162 8.19 -11.01 14.79
C PHE A 162 9.15 -12.18 14.51
N ILE A 163 8.61 -13.41 14.40
CA ILE A 163 9.37 -14.66 14.24
C ILE A 163 9.38 -15.18 12.79
N ASP A 164 8.31 -14.92 12.00
CA ASP A 164 8.10 -15.46 10.64
C ASP A 164 8.34 -17.01 10.56
N PRO A 165 7.67 -17.81 11.43
CA PRO A 165 7.98 -19.22 11.63
C PRO A 165 7.56 -20.11 10.45
N THR A 166 8.26 -21.23 10.25
CA THR A 166 7.82 -22.28 9.32
C THR A 166 6.91 -23.31 10.01
N VAL A 167 7.11 -23.53 11.32
CA VAL A 167 6.31 -24.46 12.15
C VAL A 167 5.89 -23.76 13.44
N ILE A 168 4.61 -23.89 13.83
CA ILE A 168 4.08 -23.36 15.09
C ILE A 168 3.56 -24.51 15.95
N LEU A 169 4.17 -24.74 17.10
CA LEU A 169 3.75 -25.71 18.09
C LEU A 169 2.77 -25.03 19.06
N VAL A 170 1.59 -25.64 19.23
CA VAL A 170 0.53 -25.12 20.11
C VAL A 170 0.08 -26.18 21.11
N SER A 171 -0.24 -25.76 22.32
CA SER A 171 -0.80 -26.63 23.36
C SER A 171 -2.15 -27.19 22.94
N SER A 172 -2.41 -28.48 23.15
CA SER A 172 -3.72 -29.12 22.89
C SER A 172 -4.84 -28.68 23.87
N LYS A 173 -4.61 -27.63 24.66
CA LYS A 173 -5.58 -26.92 25.50
C LYS A 173 -5.57 -25.40 25.28
N LEU A 174 -4.85 -24.91 24.26
CA LEU A 174 -4.89 -23.50 23.86
C LEU A 174 -6.32 -23.14 23.42
N GLU A 175 -6.77 -21.92 23.72
CA GLU A 175 -8.12 -21.49 23.39
C GLU A 175 -8.33 -21.39 21.87
N ASP A 176 -9.52 -21.78 21.40
CA ASP A 176 -9.89 -21.74 19.97
C ASP A 176 -9.75 -20.32 19.38
N THR A 177 -9.95 -19.29 20.19
CA THR A 177 -9.75 -17.87 19.87
C THR A 177 -8.31 -17.53 19.45
N VAL A 178 -7.32 -18.17 20.05
CA VAL A 178 -5.90 -18.02 19.71
C VAL A 178 -5.53 -18.92 18.53
N LEU A 179 -6.11 -20.12 18.48
CA LEU A 179 -5.93 -21.05 17.37
C LEU A 179 -6.47 -20.48 16.04
N ASP A 180 -7.64 -19.83 16.05
CA ASP A 180 -8.23 -19.14 14.89
C ASP A 180 -7.36 -17.97 14.39
N LYS A 181 -6.57 -17.31 15.27
CA LYS A 181 -5.59 -16.29 14.86
C LYS A 181 -4.31 -16.89 14.27
N LEU A 182 -3.85 -18.02 14.81
CA LEU A 182 -2.66 -18.72 14.34
C LEU A 182 -2.90 -19.44 13.01
N ASP A 183 -4.07 -20.07 12.85
CA ASP A 183 -4.51 -20.83 11.68
C ASP A 183 -6.00 -20.50 11.37
N PRO A 184 -6.26 -19.44 10.59
CA PRO A 184 -7.63 -18.99 10.30
C PRO A 184 -8.37 -19.88 9.29
N GLU A 185 -7.70 -20.80 8.59
CA GLU A 185 -8.32 -21.63 7.54
C GLU A 185 -8.82 -22.98 8.09
N ARG A 186 -8.39 -23.34 9.31
CA ARG A 186 -8.71 -24.57 10.03
C ARG A 186 -10.20 -24.93 10.12
N ARG A 187 -11.09 -23.94 10.03
CA ARG A 187 -12.56 -24.12 10.04
C ARG A 187 -13.15 -24.57 8.69
N ASN A 188 -12.41 -24.46 7.59
CA ASN A 188 -12.91 -24.75 6.24
C ASN A 188 -12.67 -26.22 5.80
N MET A 189 -11.95 -27.01 6.59
CA MET A 189 -11.72 -28.47 6.39
C MET A 189 -12.98 -29.33 6.67
N GLY A 190 -14.16 -28.86 6.24
CA GLY A 190 -15.45 -29.51 6.41
C GLY A 190 -16.03 -30.15 5.13
N ASP A 191 -15.58 -29.69 3.95
CA ASP A 191 -15.95 -30.25 2.65
C ASP A 191 -14.67 -30.54 1.84
N GLY A 192 -14.67 -31.63 1.08
CA GLY A 192 -13.45 -32.18 0.48
C GLY A 192 -13.18 -31.66 -0.93
N ASP A 193 -12.39 -30.58 -1.07
CA ASP A 193 -11.68 -30.29 -2.32
C ASP A 193 -10.31 -29.63 -2.07
N SER A 194 -9.23 -30.26 -2.54
CA SER A 194 -7.86 -29.95 -2.11
C SER A 194 -7.20 -28.86 -2.97
N THR A 195 -7.51 -27.59 -2.66
CA THR A 195 -6.93 -26.42 -3.34
C THR A 195 -6.01 -25.62 -2.42
N ALA A 196 -4.78 -26.12 -2.24
CA ALA A 196 -3.77 -25.55 -1.34
C ALA A 196 -3.16 -24.24 -1.88
N TYR A 197 -3.80 -23.11 -1.59
CA TYR A 197 -3.23 -21.78 -1.86
C TYR A 197 -2.28 -21.34 -0.75
N GLY A 198 -0.97 -21.43 -1.00
CA GLY A 198 0.08 -20.70 -0.27
C GLY A 198 0.02 -20.77 1.27
N MET A 199 0.28 -21.95 1.85
CA MET A 199 0.19 -22.16 3.29
C MET A 199 1.06 -21.18 4.12
N PRO A 200 0.49 -20.45 5.09
CA PRO A 200 1.26 -19.91 6.21
C PRO A 200 1.65 -21.02 7.20
N ALA A 201 2.76 -20.80 7.91
CA ALA A 201 3.34 -21.61 9.00
C ALA A 201 2.54 -22.84 9.51
N LEU A 202 3.13 -24.03 9.41
CA LEU A 202 2.50 -25.31 9.77
C LEU A 202 2.15 -25.36 11.27
N CYS A 203 0.86 -25.18 11.59
CA CYS A 203 0.35 -25.25 12.95
C CYS A 203 0.19 -26.71 13.41
N SER A 204 0.97 -27.12 14.41
CA SER A 204 1.10 -28.49 14.87
C SER A 204 0.72 -28.61 16.35
N PRO A 205 -0.50 -29.09 16.69
CA PRO A 205 -0.92 -29.23 18.08
C PRO A 205 -0.15 -30.35 18.79
N ARG A 206 0.30 -30.09 20.02
CA ARG A 206 1.08 -31.02 20.84
C ARG A 206 0.44 -31.26 22.22
N PRO A 207 0.61 -32.45 22.81
CA PRO A 207 0.12 -32.76 24.15
C PRO A 207 0.59 -31.73 25.20
N VAL A 208 -0.30 -31.37 26.12
CA VAL A 208 -0.03 -30.42 27.23
C VAL A 208 1.17 -30.85 28.10
N SER A 209 1.48 -32.14 28.15
CA SER A 209 2.66 -32.68 28.84
C SER A 209 4.00 -32.27 28.22
N GLU A 210 4.02 -31.89 26.93
CA GLU A 210 5.22 -31.36 26.28
C GLU A 210 5.52 -29.93 26.73
N PHE A 211 4.46 -29.12 26.90
CA PHE A 211 4.45 -27.76 27.46
C PHE A 211 4.54 -27.70 29.00
N SER A 212 4.73 -28.84 29.67
CA SER A 212 4.85 -28.86 31.14
C SER A 212 6.18 -28.28 31.58
N TYR A 213 6.14 -27.21 32.40
CA TYR A 213 7.31 -26.55 32.98
C TYR A 213 8.31 -27.54 33.60
N GLU A 214 7.86 -28.51 34.39
CA GLU A 214 8.75 -29.50 35.03
C GLU A 214 9.43 -30.42 34.02
N SER A 215 8.71 -30.80 32.96
CA SER A 215 9.25 -31.63 31.88
C SER A 215 10.26 -30.83 31.04
N ALA A 216 9.92 -29.60 30.69
CA ALA A 216 10.76 -28.66 29.96
C ALA A 216 12.05 -28.34 30.72
N ARG A 217 11.93 -27.95 32.00
CA ARG A 217 13.06 -27.70 32.90
C ARG A 217 14.00 -28.89 33.02
N SER A 218 13.48 -30.12 32.94
CA SER A 218 14.32 -31.32 32.87
C SER A 218 14.93 -31.61 31.51
N ARG A 219 14.35 -31.15 30.39
CA ARG A 219 14.99 -31.22 29.06
C ARG A 219 16.09 -30.17 28.93
N LEU A 220 15.90 -28.99 29.51
CA LEU A 220 16.86 -27.88 29.47
C LEU A 220 18.15 -28.18 30.27
N VAL A 221 18.05 -28.83 31.43
CA VAL A 221 19.25 -29.35 32.14
C VAL A 221 20.04 -30.33 31.27
N ASN A 222 19.35 -31.19 30.52
CA ASN A 222 20.00 -32.19 29.66
C ASN A 222 20.73 -31.59 28.44
N LEU A 223 20.58 -30.28 28.14
CA LEU A 223 21.37 -29.60 27.11
C LEU A 223 22.81 -29.26 27.55
N LYS A 224 23.16 -29.40 28.84
CA LYS A 224 24.49 -29.04 29.38
C LYS A 224 24.93 -27.60 29.02
N ILE A 225 24.00 -26.65 29.17
CA ILE A 225 24.25 -25.22 28.92
C ILE A 225 25.51 -24.77 29.68
N GLY A 226 26.43 -24.06 29.02
CA GLY A 226 27.66 -23.56 29.62
C GLY A 226 28.81 -24.57 29.83
N HIS A 227 28.71 -25.80 29.32
CA HIS A 227 29.85 -26.74 29.20
C HIS A 227 30.58 -26.52 27.85
N GLU A 228 31.83 -26.97 27.70
CA GLU A 228 32.62 -26.76 26.45
C GLU A 228 31.90 -27.22 25.16
N ASP A 229 31.18 -28.35 25.17
CA ASP A 229 30.39 -28.84 24.02
C ASP A 229 28.97 -28.21 23.90
N GLY A 230 28.53 -27.51 24.95
CA GLY A 230 27.13 -27.13 25.19
C GLY A 230 26.74 -25.74 24.68
N PRO A 231 25.44 -25.37 24.78
CA PRO A 231 24.99 -24.05 24.36
C PRO A 231 25.62 -22.91 25.16
N ARG A 232 26.08 -21.87 24.46
CA ARG A 232 26.39 -20.54 25.01
C ARG A 232 25.10 -19.74 25.25
N ILE A 233 25.15 -18.66 26.03
CA ILE A 233 24.00 -17.81 26.36
C ILE A 233 24.28 -16.35 25.97
N THR A 234 23.28 -15.67 25.40
CA THR A 234 23.28 -14.22 25.16
C THR A 234 22.01 -13.57 25.69
N PHE A 235 22.12 -12.35 26.21
CA PHE A 235 20.99 -11.50 26.56
C PHE A 235 20.95 -10.33 25.57
N ILE A 236 19.81 -10.09 24.92
CA ILE A 236 19.65 -8.99 23.96
C ILE A 236 18.36 -8.21 24.23
N THR A 237 18.50 -6.98 24.73
CA THR A 237 17.44 -5.98 24.64
C THR A 237 17.25 -5.62 23.15
N PRO A 238 16.04 -5.38 22.61
CA PRO A 238 15.84 -5.08 21.18
C PRO A 238 16.61 -3.84 20.67
N GLY A 239 17.85 -4.07 20.23
CA GLY A 239 18.80 -3.04 19.85
C GLY A 239 20.21 -3.21 20.40
N ASP A 240 20.40 -3.99 21.46
CA ASP A 240 21.73 -4.33 21.99
C ASP A 240 22.59 -4.96 20.90
N VAL A 241 23.62 -4.22 20.51
CA VAL A 241 24.85 -4.79 20.01
C VAL A 241 25.35 -5.81 21.02
N THR A 242 25.76 -7.00 20.55
CA THR A 242 26.43 -8.01 21.36
C THR A 242 27.76 -7.46 21.87
N THR A 243 27.74 -6.80 23.03
CA THR A 243 28.95 -6.44 23.76
C THR A 243 29.43 -7.67 24.50
N ASP A 244 30.63 -8.14 24.15
CA ASP A 244 31.31 -9.23 24.84
C ASP A 244 31.63 -8.79 26.28
N ARG A 245 30.68 -8.99 27.20
CA ARG A 245 30.92 -8.96 28.64
C ARG A 245 31.59 -10.27 29.07
N ASN A 246 32.75 -10.54 28.48
CA ASN A 246 33.68 -11.58 28.91
C ASN A 246 34.29 -11.17 30.26
N SER A 247 33.50 -11.31 31.32
CA SER A 247 34.01 -11.32 32.69
C SER A 247 34.68 -12.67 32.92
N GLU A 248 36.01 -12.70 32.84
CA GLU A 248 36.83 -13.86 33.19
C GLU A 248 36.56 -14.30 34.63
N HIS A 249 35.73 -15.32 34.80
CA HIS A 249 35.53 -16.03 36.07
C HIS A 249 35.84 -17.51 35.88
N ASP A 250 37.14 -17.77 35.84
CA ASP A 250 37.72 -19.09 36.10
C ASP A 250 37.13 -19.65 37.41
N ALA A 251 36.50 -20.82 37.30
CA ALA A 251 35.78 -21.50 38.36
C ALA A 251 35.92 -23.01 38.16
N GLY A 252 37.13 -23.49 38.45
CA GLY A 252 37.64 -24.80 38.04
C GLY A 252 36.85 -26.04 38.47
N ASP A 253 37.26 -27.13 37.83
CA ASP A 253 36.74 -28.49 37.85
C ASP A 253 36.31 -29.01 39.23
N THR A 254 35.05 -29.46 39.36
CA THR A 254 34.61 -30.33 40.47
C THR A 254 33.46 -31.24 40.02
N ALA A 255 33.71 -32.54 40.00
CA ALA A 255 32.72 -33.56 39.65
C ALA A 255 31.59 -33.70 40.71
N THR A 256 30.52 -34.40 40.33
CA THR A 256 29.30 -34.66 41.13
C THR A 256 28.36 -33.47 41.35
N GLU A 257 28.10 -32.69 40.30
CA GLU A 257 26.95 -31.78 40.28
C GLU A 257 25.66 -32.52 40.62
N SER A 258 24.97 -32.10 41.69
CA SER A 258 23.60 -32.53 41.93
C SER A 258 22.66 -31.87 40.91
N ARG A 259 21.54 -32.52 40.60
CA ARG A 259 20.49 -31.95 39.73
C ARG A 259 19.99 -30.58 40.21
N GLN A 260 20.13 -30.26 41.50
CA GLN A 260 19.80 -28.93 42.05
C GLN A 260 20.87 -27.88 41.72
N GLY A 261 22.17 -28.23 41.67
CA GLY A 261 23.25 -27.32 41.28
C GLY A 261 23.14 -26.87 39.82
N GLN A 262 22.89 -27.81 38.90
CA GLN A 262 22.62 -27.51 37.50
C GLN A 262 21.38 -26.62 37.32
N LEU A 263 20.33 -26.86 38.12
CA LEU A 263 19.12 -26.02 38.11
C LEU A 263 19.34 -24.62 38.68
N LEU A 264 20.31 -24.43 39.60
CA LEU A 264 20.71 -23.13 40.12
C LEU A 264 21.54 -22.33 39.11
N ARG A 265 22.48 -22.99 38.40
CA ARG A 265 23.20 -22.40 37.25
C ARG A 265 22.23 -21.95 36.17
N LEU A 266 21.27 -22.81 35.79
CA LEU A 266 20.26 -22.51 34.77
C LEU A 266 19.37 -21.31 35.15
N SER A 267 19.05 -21.11 36.43
CA SER A 267 18.35 -19.92 36.94
C SER A 267 19.19 -18.63 37.03
N GLY A 268 20.50 -18.70 36.79
CA GLY A 268 21.34 -17.51 36.59
C GLY A 268 21.45 -17.06 35.13
N TRP A 269 20.81 -17.78 34.20
CA TRP A 269 21.06 -17.67 32.75
C TRP A 269 19.79 -17.52 31.91
N ILE A 270 18.68 -18.11 32.35
CA ILE A 270 17.37 -18.02 31.74
C ILE A 270 16.42 -17.60 32.85
N ASP A 271 15.47 -16.70 32.58
CA ASP A 271 14.39 -16.49 33.53
C ASP A 271 13.52 -17.76 33.62
N VAL A 272 13.61 -18.46 34.76
CA VAL A 272 12.85 -19.68 35.05
C VAL A 272 11.55 -19.40 35.80
N ASP A 273 11.25 -18.14 36.13
CA ASP A 273 9.94 -17.71 36.62
C ASP A 273 9.00 -17.28 35.48
N SER A 274 9.53 -17.01 34.27
CA SER A 274 8.82 -17.11 32.97
C SER A 274 8.41 -18.56 32.63
N ARG A 275 7.51 -19.11 33.44
CA ARG A 275 7.12 -20.53 33.44
C ARG A 275 6.40 -20.97 32.17
N VAL A 276 5.72 -20.07 31.47
CA VAL A 276 4.99 -20.39 30.24
C VAL A 276 5.97 -20.54 29.08
N THR A 277 6.88 -19.58 28.88
CA THR A 277 7.99 -19.66 27.91
C THR A 277 8.85 -20.88 28.15
N VAL A 278 9.26 -21.16 29.40
CA VAL A 278 10.04 -22.37 29.70
C VAL A 278 9.27 -23.63 29.27
N GLY A 279 7.95 -23.68 29.49
CA GLY A 279 7.08 -24.73 28.94
C GLY A 279 7.13 -24.82 27.41
N CYS A 280 7.03 -23.69 26.70
CA CYS A 280 7.12 -23.60 25.25
C CYS A 280 8.47 -24.11 24.71
N ALA A 281 9.59 -23.72 25.32
CA ALA A 281 10.92 -24.24 24.97
C ALA A 281 10.99 -25.77 25.13
N GLY A 282 10.35 -26.32 26.16
CA GLY A 282 10.17 -27.76 26.33
C GLY A 282 9.47 -28.45 25.16
N ALA A 283 8.50 -27.79 24.51
CA ALA A 283 7.82 -28.30 23.33
C ALA A 283 8.69 -28.22 22.06
N VAL A 284 9.45 -27.12 21.88
CA VAL A 284 10.43 -26.99 20.79
C VAL A 284 11.47 -28.10 20.85
N LEU A 285 12.05 -28.35 22.04
CA LEU A 285 13.01 -29.45 22.24
C LEU A 285 12.40 -30.83 21.98
N ALA A 286 11.14 -31.05 22.38
CA ALA A 286 10.42 -32.30 22.09
C ALA A 286 10.11 -32.46 20.58
N TYR A 287 9.95 -31.37 19.82
CA TYR A 287 9.83 -31.42 18.36
C TYR A 287 11.17 -31.78 17.70
N ILE A 288 12.24 -31.02 17.99
CA ILE A 288 13.59 -31.25 17.43
C ILE A 288 14.06 -32.68 17.69
N TYR A 289 13.90 -33.19 18.92
CA TYR A 289 14.30 -34.55 19.28
C TYR A 289 13.55 -35.62 18.46
N ARG A 290 12.25 -35.43 18.20
CA ARG A 290 11.47 -36.36 17.34
C ARG A 290 11.87 -36.27 15.88
N LYS A 291 12.18 -35.07 15.36
CA LYS A 291 12.64 -34.89 13.98
C LYS A 291 13.98 -35.61 13.76
N ARG A 292 14.96 -35.39 14.66
CA ARG A 292 16.23 -36.14 14.71
C ARG A 292 16.00 -37.66 14.73
N ALA A 293 15.14 -38.16 15.62
CA ALA A 293 14.86 -39.59 15.77
C ALA A 293 13.97 -40.20 14.66
N ALA A 294 13.47 -39.40 13.71
CA ALA A 294 12.75 -39.87 12.53
C ALA A 294 13.64 -39.89 11.27
N THR A 295 14.59 -38.96 11.16
CA THR A 295 15.52 -38.85 10.02
C THR A 295 16.79 -39.69 10.20
N PHE A 296 17.21 -40.00 11.43
CA PHE A 296 18.49 -40.67 11.70
C PHE A 296 18.36 -41.91 12.58
N LEU A 297 19.23 -42.89 12.35
CA LEU A 297 19.31 -44.11 13.16
C LEU A 297 19.92 -43.84 14.55
N PRO A 298 19.51 -44.58 15.60
CA PRO A 298 20.08 -44.41 16.95
C PRO A 298 21.59 -44.70 16.98
N GLY A 299 22.39 -43.66 17.20
CA GLY A 299 23.86 -43.73 17.25
C GLY A 299 24.58 -43.07 16.08
N ASP A 300 23.85 -42.59 15.07
CA ASP A 300 24.42 -41.82 13.96
C ASP A 300 25.06 -40.50 14.44
N VAL A 301 26.26 -40.19 13.96
CA VAL A 301 27.00 -38.96 14.27
C VAL A 301 26.39 -37.74 13.56
N ALA A 302 25.85 -37.92 12.34
CA ALA A 302 25.18 -36.84 11.60
C ALA A 302 23.93 -36.31 12.32
N ALA A 303 23.27 -37.18 13.10
CA ALA A 303 22.11 -36.82 13.93
C ALA A 303 22.44 -35.77 15.02
N GLN A 304 23.71 -35.66 15.42
CA GLN A 304 24.16 -34.67 16.41
C GLN A 304 24.30 -33.28 15.80
N ALA A 305 24.69 -33.19 14.52
CA ALA A 305 24.86 -31.95 13.78
C ALA A 305 23.52 -31.36 13.27
N MET A 306 22.58 -32.18 12.79
CA MET A 306 21.27 -31.69 12.35
C MET A 306 20.47 -31.07 13.50
N HIS A 307 19.96 -29.85 13.31
CA HIS A 307 19.19 -29.11 14.31
C HIS A 307 19.90 -28.99 15.69
N ARG A 308 21.21 -28.72 15.72
CA ARG A 308 21.94 -28.42 16.96
C ARG A 308 21.47 -27.09 17.57
N ILE A 309 21.50 -27.01 18.89
CA ILE A 309 21.37 -25.75 19.63
C ILE A 309 22.76 -25.44 20.20
N SER A 310 23.43 -24.42 19.68
CA SER A 310 24.74 -23.95 20.16
C SER A 310 24.65 -22.59 20.86
N THR A 311 23.53 -21.87 20.71
CA THR A 311 23.25 -20.64 21.49
C THR A 311 21.82 -20.58 22.00
N ILE A 312 21.64 -20.01 23.18
CA ILE A 312 20.36 -19.69 23.81
C ILE A 312 20.29 -18.17 24.01
N GLU A 313 19.15 -17.56 23.69
CA GLU A 313 19.01 -16.10 23.72
C GLU A 313 17.70 -15.66 24.40
N MET A 314 17.80 -14.74 25.37
CA MET A 314 16.63 -14.06 25.96
C MET A 314 16.28 -12.80 25.16
N PHE A 315 14.99 -12.62 24.83
CA PHE A 315 14.46 -11.40 24.21
C PHE A 315 13.20 -10.88 24.91
N THR A 316 12.96 -9.58 24.80
CA THR A 316 11.74 -8.92 25.31
C THR A 316 11.01 -8.21 24.17
N LEU A 317 9.68 -8.11 24.26
CA LEU A 317 8.88 -7.29 23.32
C LEU A 317 8.87 -5.80 23.71
N SER A 318 9.29 -5.46 24.93
CA SER A 318 9.20 -4.12 25.52
C SER A 318 10.19 -3.11 24.92
N GLY A 319 11.36 -3.55 24.44
CA GLY A 319 12.37 -2.68 23.82
C GLY A 319 12.15 -2.38 22.33
N SER A 320 11.10 -2.95 21.72
CA SER A 320 10.75 -2.76 20.30
C SER A 320 9.44 -2.00 20.12
N MET A 321 9.35 -1.19 19.07
CA MET A 321 8.11 -0.51 18.68
C MET A 321 7.05 -1.56 18.30
N PHE A 322 5.88 -1.52 18.95
CA PHE A 322 4.77 -2.39 18.57
C PHE A 322 4.10 -1.89 17.30
N VAL A 323 4.10 -2.72 16.25
CA VAL A 323 3.44 -2.44 14.97
C VAL A 323 2.62 -3.67 14.60
N ASN A 324 1.30 -3.53 14.49
CA ASN A 324 0.42 -4.67 14.23
C ASN A 324 0.45 -5.12 12.75
N ALA A 325 -0.06 -6.32 12.47
CA ALA A 325 -0.11 -6.90 11.12
C ALA A 325 -0.66 -5.93 10.06
N ASP A 326 -1.79 -5.31 10.38
CA ASP A 326 -2.48 -4.38 9.48
C ASP A 326 -1.70 -3.08 9.27
N ALA A 327 -0.85 -2.66 10.20
CA ALA A 327 0.06 -1.52 10.02
C ALA A 327 1.23 -1.86 9.11
N LEU A 328 1.92 -3.00 9.34
CA LEU A 328 3.00 -3.44 8.46
C LEU A 328 2.53 -3.62 7.01
N LEU A 329 1.33 -4.17 6.81
CA LEU A 329 0.70 -4.34 5.50
C LEU A 329 0.17 -3.04 4.90
N SER A 330 -0.57 -2.21 5.67
CA SER A 330 -1.18 -0.99 5.10
C SER A 330 -0.17 0.12 4.82
N LEU A 331 0.92 0.19 5.58
CA LEU A 331 2.09 1.04 5.29
C LEU A 331 3.03 0.43 4.25
N GLN A 332 2.77 -0.80 3.79
CA GLN A 332 3.61 -1.57 2.85
C GLN A 332 5.08 -1.66 3.28
N ILE A 333 5.31 -1.90 4.57
CA ILE A 333 6.66 -2.06 5.13
C ILE A 333 7.35 -3.27 4.50
N VAL A 334 6.64 -4.41 4.44
CA VAL A 334 7.03 -5.65 3.77
C VAL A 334 5.85 -6.14 2.92
N GLN A 335 6.12 -6.73 1.75
CA GLN A 335 5.10 -7.23 0.84
C GLN A 335 5.67 -8.40 0.01
N SER A 336 5.04 -9.57 0.10
CA SER A 336 5.39 -10.73 -0.73
C SER A 336 4.55 -10.74 -2.01
N GLU A 337 5.19 -10.72 -3.18
CA GLU A 337 4.57 -10.93 -4.49
C GLU A 337 4.80 -12.38 -4.95
N SER A 338 3.74 -13.08 -5.35
CA SER A 338 3.80 -14.47 -5.79
C SER A 338 4.12 -14.60 -7.30
N HIS A 339 4.82 -15.68 -7.67
CA HIS A 339 5.25 -15.90 -9.04
C HIS A 339 4.06 -16.04 -10.02
N PRO A 340 4.05 -15.35 -11.19
CA PRO A 340 2.92 -15.39 -12.13
C PRO A 340 2.56 -16.76 -12.74
N HIS A 341 3.46 -17.75 -12.65
CA HIS A 341 3.12 -19.15 -12.94
C HIS A 341 2.89 -19.92 -11.63
N SER A 342 1.64 -20.36 -11.42
CA SER A 342 1.22 -21.20 -10.30
C SER A 342 1.90 -22.57 -10.27
N HIS A 343 2.27 -23.13 -11.42
CA HIS A 343 3.00 -24.41 -11.49
C HIS A 343 4.41 -24.37 -10.86
N ASN A 344 4.96 -23.18 -10.61
CA ASN A 344 6.23 -22.99 -9.91
C ASN A 344 6.02 -22.55 -8.43
N GLN A 345 4.84 -22.81 -7.86
CA GLN A 345 4.53 -22.54 -6.45
C GLN A 345 4.44 -23.90 -5.71
N GLY A 346 5.60 -24.41 -5.29
CA GLY A 346 5.71 -25.59 -4.44
C GLY A 346 5.49 -25.28 -2.95
N PRO A 347 5.25 -26.31 -2.11
CA PRO A 347 4.97 -26.13 -0.68
C PRO A 347 6.19 -25.70 0.15
N ALA A 348 7.41 -25.92 -0.35
CA ALA A 348 8.64 -25.57 0.33
C ALA A 348 9.14 -24.16 0.03
N LYS A 349 9.85 -23.53 0.97
CA LYS A 349 10.32 -22.12 0.88
C LYS A 349 11.09 -21.83 -0.41
N ALA A 350 11.99 -22.74 -0.82
CA ALA A 350 12.79 -22.67 -2.05
C ALA A 350 11.94 -22.63 -3.33
N ASN A 351 10.77 -23.27 -3.34
CA ASN A 351 9.83 -23.32 -4.46
C ASN A 351 8.58 -22.45 -4.22
N SER A 352 8.54 -21.62 -3.18
CA SER A 352 7.35 -20.81 -2.83
C SER A 352 6.93 -19.81 -3.92
N GLY A 353 7.83 -19.51 -4.87
CA GLY A 353 7.64 -18.50 -5.91
C GLY A 353 7.53 -17.06 -5.40
N SER A 354 7.47 -16.85 -4.08
CA SER A 354 7.30 -15.52 -3.49
C SER A 354 8.61 -14.74 -3.47
N LYS A 355 8.55 -13.46 -3.83
CA LYS A 355 9.67 -12.52 -3.72
C LYS A 355 9.19 -11.27 -3.00
N GLU A 356 10.13 -10.54 -2.37
CA GLU A 356 9.82 -9.22 -1.84
C GLU A 356 9.47 -8.28 -3.01
N GLY A 357 8.28 -7.70 -2.94
CA GLY A 357 7.70 -6.83 -3.94
C GLY A 357 7.99 -5.36 -3.70
N PHE A 358 7.10 -4.48 -4.17
CA PHE A 358 7.26 -3.03 -3.98
C PHE A 358 6.86 -2.57 -2.56
N SER A 359 7.78 -2.78 -1.60
CA SER A 359 7.66 -2.44 -0.17
C SER A 359 8.77 -1.50 0.31
N VAL A 360 8.60 -0.87 1.49
CA VAL A 360 9.62 0.02 2.07
C VAL A 360 10.92 -0.75 2.32
N TYR A 361 10.86 -1.95 2.90
CA TYR A 361 12.00 -2.85 3.05
C TYR A 361 12.58 -3.28 1.69
N GLY A 362 11.74 -3.51 0.67
CA GLY A 362 12.16 -3.86 -0.69
C GLY A 362 13.12 -2.84 -1.32
N LEU A 363 12.97 -1.56 -1.02
CA LEU A 363 13.90 -0.50 -1.45
C LEU A 363 15.33 -0.71 -0.90
N PHE A 364 15.47 -1.24 0.31
CA PHE A 364 16.78 -1.47 0.96
C PHE A 364 17.28 -2.92 0.77
N HIS A 365 16.39 -3.90 0.62
CA HIS A 365 16.71 -5.33 0.47
C HIS A 365 17.67 -5.61 -0.72
N SER A 366 17.56 -4.83 -1.79
CA SER A 366 18.43 -4.95 -2.98
C SER A 366 19.84 -4.36 -2.79
N LEU A 367 20.05 -3.58 -1.72
CA LEU A 367 21.28 -2.84 -1.42
C LEU A 367 22.21 -3.60 -0.47
N ALA A 368 21.63 -4.40 0.44
CA ALA A 368 22.36 -5.42 1.19
C ALA A 368 22.85 -6.54 0.24
N ARG A 369 24.10 -6.98 0.40
CA ARG A 369 24.79 -7.88 -0.54
C ARG A 369 24.90 -9.31 -0.05
N THR A 370 25.00 -9.50 1.26
CA THR A 370 25.19 -10.80 1.91
C THR A 370 23.83 -11.44 2.29
N PRO A 371 23.70 -12.77 2.32
CA PRO A 371 22.50 -13.43 2.84
C PRO A 371 22.19 -13.06 4.30
N GLN A 372 23.23 -13.03 5.15
CA GLN A 372 23.09 -12.69 6.57
C GLN A 372 22.73 -11.23 6.81
N GLY A 373 23.31 -10.27 6.07
CA GLY A 373 22.93 -8.86 6.11
C GLY A 373 21.50 -8.62 5.61
N LYS A 374 21.04 -9.36 4.60
CA LYS A 374 19.62 -9.32 4.18
C LYS A 374 18.67 -9.81 5.27
N PHE A 375 19.02 -10.88 5.99
CA PHE A 375 18.23 -11.38 7.11
C PHE A 375 18.19 -10.36 8.27
N LEU A 376 19.35 -9.88 8.72
CA LEU A 376 19.45 -8.90 9.81
C LEU A 376 18.75 -7.57 9.45
N LEU A 377 18.82 -7.11 8.19
CA LEU A 377 18.09 -5.95 7.70
C LEU A 377 16.57 -6.18 7.75
N ARG A 378 16.08 -7.39 7.42
CA ARG A 378 14.67 -7.74 7.59
C ARG A 378 14.28 -7.69 9.07
N GLN A 379 15.14 -8.16 9.98
CA GLN A 379 14.89 -8.06 11.42
C GLN A 379 14.86 -6.60 11.88
N TYR A 380 15.72 -5.70 11.39
CA TYR A 380 15.65 -4.27 11.72
C TYR A 380 14.33 -3.62 11.29
N PHE A 381 13.76 -4.04 10.15
CA PHE A 381 12.45 -3.57 9.70
C PHE A 381 11.30 -4.24 10.46
N LEU A 382 11.36 -5.53 10.80
CA LEU A 382 10.31 -6.18 11.61
C LEU A 382 10.38 -5.83 13.10
N ARG A 383 11.50 -5.28 13.57
CA ARG A 383 11.80 -4.96 14.98
C ARG A 383 12.45 -3.56 15.12
N PRO A 384 11.73 -2.45 14.83
CA PRO A 384 12.24 -1.10 15.12
C PRO A 384 12.47 -0.97 16.63
N SER A 385 13.57 -0.32 17.05
CA SER A 385 13.86 -0.14 18.47
C SER A 385 13.12 1.07 19.05
N ILE A 386 12.93 1.10 20.37
CA ILE A 386 12.57 2.34 21.09
C ILE A 386 13.75 2.92 21.90
N ASN A 387 14.91 2.26 21.93
CA ASN A 387 16.08 2.78 22.65
C ASN A 387 16.75 3.91 21.82
N PRO A 388 16.77 5.18 22.30
CA PRO A 388 17.38 6.29 21.59
C PRO A 388 18.88 6.12 21.37
N GLU A 389 19.60 5.40 22.23
CA GLU A 389 21.05 5.18 22.09
C GLU A 389 21.36 4.33 20.86
N VAL A 390 20.70 3.18 20.74
CA VAL A 390 20.81 2.26 19.59
C VAL A 390 20.42 2.95 18.28
N ILE A 391 19.34 3.72 18.30
CA ILE A 391 18.86 4.42 17.12
C ILE A 391 19.88 5.49 16.69
N ASN A 392 20.44 6.23 17.65
CA ASN A 392 21.49 7.20 17.35
C ASN A 392 22.81 6.55 16.91
N GLU A 393 23.21 5.39 17.44
CA GLU A 393 24.37 4.64 16.96
C GLU A 393 24.24 4.28 15.47
N ARG A 394 23.07 3.76 15.06
CA ARG A 394 22.76 3.46 13.65
C ARG A 394 22.76 4.73 12.79
N LEU A 395 22.11 5.79 13.25
CA LEU A 395 22.05 7.08 12.53
C LEU A 395 23.43 7.74 12.43
N ASP A 396 24.29 7.64 13.44
CA ASP A 396 25.67 8.08 13.42
C ASP A 396 26.47 7.26 12.41
N ALA A 397 26.38 5.92 12.45
CA ALA A 397 27.08 5.05 11.51
C ALA A 397 26.70 5.36 10.05
N VAL A 398 25.42 5.54 9.75
CA VAL A 398 24.94 6.02 8.43
C VAL A 398 25.49 7.42 8.12
N SER A 399 25.53 8.34 9.09
CA SER A 399 26.08 9.70 8.93
C SER A 399 27.60 9.73 8.66
N PHE A 400 28.37 8.80 9.21
CA PHE A 400 29.82 8.67 8.96
C PHE A 400 30.10 8.11 7.56
N LEU A 401 29.33 7.11 7.12
CA LEU A 401 29.48 6.47 5.81
C LEU A 401 29.01 7.36 4.65
N LEU A 402 28.04 8.26 4.89
CA LEU A 402 27.54 9.22 3.89
C LEU A 402 28.46 10.44 3.65
N ARG A 403 29.58 10.57 4.36
CA ARG A 403 30.54 11.67 4.14
C ARG A 403 31.22 11.51 2.78
N ALA A 404 31.34 12.60 2.03
CA ALA A 404 32.02 12.60 0.72
C ALA A 404 33.45 12.01 0.80
N GLU A 405 34.16 12.32 1.89
CA GLU A 405 35.50 11.80 2.26
C GLU A 405 35.56 10.25 2.31
N ASN A 406 34.47 9.59 2.66
CA ASN A 406 34.40 8.14 2.87
C ASN A 406 33.80 7.37 1.66
N THR A 407 33.57 8.05 0.52
CA THR A 407 32.91 7.45 -0.66
C THR A 407 33.70 6.28 -1.24
N GLU A 408 35.03 6.41 -1.40
CA GLU A 408 35.87 5.34 -1.95
C GLU A 408 35.95 4.11 -1.00
N PRO A 409 36.24 4.25 0.31
CA PRO A 409 36.12 3.16 1.26
C PRO A 409 34.73 2.51 1.29
N MET A 410 33.64 3.29 1.18
CA MET A 410 32.28 2.75 1.15
C MET A 410 32.04 1.84 -0.06
N GLU A 411 32.50 2.23 -1.24
CA GLU A 411 32.33 1.43 -2.46
C GLU A 411 33.26 0.20 -2.50
N ALA A 412 34.44 0.29 -1.88
CA ALA A 412 35.31 -0.86 -1.63
C ALA A 412 34.68 -1.87 -0.66
N LEU A 413 34.07 -1.42 0.44
CA LEU A 413 33.33 -2.27 1.39
C LEU A 413 32.16 -3.00 0.71
N ILE A 414 31.32 -2.29 -0.05
CA ILE A 414 30.18 -2.89 -0.79
C ILE A 414 30.68 -3.94 -1.80
N LYS A 415 31.79 -3.67 -2.50
CA LYS A 415 32.42 -4.61 -3.44
C LYS A 415 32.91 -5.88 -2.74
N ASN A 416 33.57 -5.76 -1.58
CA ASN A 416 34.04 -6.92 -0.80
C ASN A 416 32.87 -7.74 -0.21
N LEU A 417 31.87 -7.10 0.38
CA LEU A 417 30.67 -7.77 0.90
C LEU A 417 29.90 -8.54 -0.18
N SER A 418 29.92 -8.09 -1.44
CA SER A 418 29.31 -8.81 -2.57
C SER A 418 29.93 -10.19 -2.87
N LYS A 419 31.03 -10.55 -2.19
CA LYS A 419 31.73 -11.84 -2.32
C LYS A 419 31.67 -12.70 -1.05
N ILE A 420 31.09 -12.17 0.03
CA ILE A 420 30.96 -12.87 1.30
C ILE A 420 29.71 -13.76 1.32
N LYS A 421 29.90 -15.02 1.74
CA LYS A 421 28.83 -15.99 2.01
C LYS A 421 28.50 -16.00 3.51
N ASN A 422 27.41 -16.63 3.90
CA ASN A 422 27.15 -16.94 5.32
C ASN A 422 28.11 -18.04 5.78
N MET A 423 29.03 -17.74 6.69
CA MET A 423 29.96 -18.76 7.21
C MET A 423 29.28 -19.78 8.09
N ARG A 424 28.22 -19.44 8.82
CA ARG A 424 27.50 -20.38 9.70
C ARG A 424 26.92 -21.55 8.89
N THR A 425 26.22 -21.27 7.80
CA THR A 425 25.75 -22.28 6.83
C THR A 425 26.91 -23.06 6.20
N THR A 426 28.04 -22.39 5.93
CA THR A 426 29.23 -23.00 5.31
C THR A 426 29.92 -23.98 6.27
N MET A 427 30.02 -23.65 7.56
CA MET A 427 30.58 -24.52 8.61
C MET A 427 29.66 -25.71 8.90
N ILE A 428 28.34 -25.51 8.94
CA ILE A 428 27.37 -26.62 9.06
C ILE A 428 27.54 -27.63 7.92
N ASN A 429 27.67 -27.17 6.67
CA ASN A 429 27.85 -28.07 5.52
C ASN A 429 29.26 -28.71 5.47
N LEU A 430 30.29 -28.02 5.99
CA LEU A 430 31.63 -28.60 6.22
C LEU A 430 31.58 -29.75 7.25
N ARG A 431 30.90 -29.54 8.40
CA ARG A 431 30.66 -30.56 9.44
C ARG A 431 29.89 -31.78 8.93
N LYS A 432 28.96 -31.60 7.98
CA LYS A 432 28.21 -32.69 7.33
C LYS A 432 29.06 -33.50 6.34
N GLY A 433 30.30 -33.10 6.04
CA GLY A 433 31.14 -33.77 5.04
C GLY A 433 30.67 -33.61 3.58
N ILE A 434 29.72 -32.71 3.29
CA ILE A 434 29.15 -32.53 1.96
C ILE A 434 30.13 -31.72 1.08
N SER A 435 31.20 -32.38 0.66
CA SER A 435 32.25 -31.81 -0.22
C SER A 435 31.81 -31.71 -1.69
N GLY A 436 30.66 -32.29 -2.05
CA GLY A 436 29.89 -31.99 -3.26
C GLY A 436 29.73 -33.17 -4.23
N SER A 437 28.73 -34.02 -4.02
CA SER A 437 28.38 -35.10 -4.98
C SER A 437 26.95 -35.64 -4.78
N GLY A 438 25.93 -34.79 -4.95
CA GLY A 438 24.54 -35.25 -5.18
C GLY A 438 24.27 -35.29 -6.69
N ALA A 439 24.07 -36.47 -7.27
CA ALA A 439 24.04 -36.71 -8.72
C ALA A 439 22.79 -36.17 -9.45
N GLY A 440 22.56 -34.86 -9.37
CA GLY A 440 21.43 -34.18 -10.02
C GLY A 440 21.41 -32.64 -9.89
N LYS A 441 22.03 -32.06 -8.84
CA LYS A 441 22.05 -30.60 -8.64
C LYS A 441 23.16 -29.94 -9.49
N ARG A 442 22.77 -29.03 -10.40
CA ARG A 442 23.66 -28.31 -11.35
C ARG A 442 24.52 -27.22 -10.67
N GLY A 443 25.48 -27.62 -9.84
CA GLY A 443 26.43 -26.69 -9.20
C GLY A 443 27.85 -27.27 -9.10
N PRO A 444 28.91 -26.46 -9.24
CA PRO A 444 30.29 -26.95 -9.12
C PRO A 444 30.62 -27.31 -7.66
N PRO A 445 31.26 -28.46 -7.38
CA PRO A 445 31.36 -29.01 -6.03
C PRO A 445 32.27 -28.20 -5.09
N ASN A 446 33.29 -27.52 -5.63
CA ASN A 446 34.33 -26.82 -4.85
C ASN A 446 33.83 -25.54 -4.14
N PHE A 447 32.51 -25.34 -4.07
CA PHE A 447 31.85 -24.12 -3.62
C PHE A 447 32.09 -23.79 -2.14
N ILE A 448 32.26 -24.80 -1.28
CA ILE A 448 32.53 -24.63 0.16
C ILE A 448 33.94 -24.07 0.37
N TRP A 449 34.97 -24.81 -0.06
CA TRP A 449 36.38 -24.41 0.09
C TRP A 449 36.69 -23.08 -0.58
N THR A 450 36.17 -22.87 -1.79
CA THR A 450 36.28 -21.57 -2.49
C THR A 450 35.58 -20.47 -1.70
N GLY A 451 34.46 -20.78 -1.04
CA GLY A 451 33.72 -19.86 -0.17
C GLY A 451 34.51 -19.43 1.07
N ILE A 452 35.12 -20.36 1.79
CA ILE A 452 35.92 -20.08 3.00
C ILE A 452 37.17 -19.28 2.63
N ARG A 453 37.89 -19.69 1.57
CA ARG A 453 39.09 -18.97 1.07
C ARG A 453 38.78 -17.53 0.65
N LEU A 454 37.68 -17.33 -0.09
CA LEU A 454 37.23 -15.98 -0.48
C LEU A 454 36.75 -15.16 0.73
N PHE A 455 36.06 -15.78 1.69
CA PHE A 455 35.64 -15.10 2.92
C PHE A 455 36.82 -14.57 3.70
N ALA A 456 37.85 -15.39 3.96
CA ALA A 456 39.06 -14.99 4.67
C ALA A 456 39.76 -13.80 3.97
N PHE A 457 39.89 -13.85 2.63
CA PHE A 457 40.45 -12.75 1.85
C PHE A 457 39.61 -11.46 1.94
N HIS A 458 38.29 -11.54 1.77
CA HIS A 458 37.43 -10.35 1.80
C HIS A 458 37.22 -9.79 3.21
N ALA A 459 37.29 -10.61 4.27
CA ALA A 459 37.28 -10.14 5.66
C ALA A 459 38.54 -9.32 5.99
N LEU A 460 39.72 -9.75 5.53
CA LEU A 460 40.96 -8.95 5.62
C LEU A 460 40.79 -7.61 4.89
N GLN A 461 40.32 -7.62 3.64
CA GLN A 461 40.12 -6.40 2.86
C GLN A 461 39.07 -5.45 3.46
N ILE A 462 38.03 -5.97 4.13
CA ILE A 462 37.09 -5.14 4.91
C ILE A 462 37.79 -4.49 6.10
N LYS A 463 38.68 -5.22 6.81
CA LYS A 463 39.49 -4.64 7.90
C LYS A 463 40.40 -3.51 7.40
N ASP A 464 40.99 -3.68 6.23
CA ASP A 464 41.86 -2.68 5.61
C ASP A 464 41.05 -1.42 5.25
N CYS A 465 39.91 -1.57 4.56
CA CYS A 465 39.01 -0.44 4.27
C CYS A 465 38.52 0.28 5.56
N PHE A 466 38.26 -0.45 6.66
CA PHE A 466 37.89 0.17 7.93
C PHE A 466 39.04 0.92 8.63
N GLN A 467 40.31 0.68 8.26
CA GLN A 467 41.42 1.52 8.70
C GLN A 467 41.44 2.85 7.92
N GLU A 468 41.10 2.82 6.63
CA GLU A 468 41.06 3.98 5.71
C GLU A 468 39.88 4.94 5.97
N VAL A 469 38.78 4.49 6.57
CA VAL A 469 37.60 5.33 6.88
C VAL A 469 37.96 6.50 7.80
N ILE A 470 37.82 7.72 7.28
CA ILE A 470 38.20 8.97 7.93
C ILE A 470 37.22 9.30 9.07
N GLY A 471 37.76 9.55 10.26
CA GLY A 471 37.00 9.84 11.48
C GLY A 471 36.30 8.61 12.10
N GLY A 472 36.61 7.40 11.64
CA GLY A 472 35.98 6.16 12.10
C GLY A 472 36.28 5.76 13.55
N ASP A 473 37.14 6.45 14.28
CA ASP A 473 37.55 6.12 15.66
C ASP A 473 36.40 6.09 16.68
N ARG A 474 35.27 6.76 16.36
CA ARG A 474 34.05 6.78 17.18
C ARG A 474 32.99 5.76 16.75
N LEU A 475 33.27 4.95 15.73
CA LEU A 475 32.33 4.01 15.15
C LEU A 475 32.47 2.63 15.82
N ALA A 476 31.44 2.17 16.53
CA ALA A 476 31.45 0.86 17.20
C ALA A 476 31.68 -0.32 16.24
N LEU A 477 31.22 -0.23 14.99
CA LEU A 477 31.54 -1.19 13.93
C LEU A 477 33.05 -1.33 13.69
N ARG A 478 33.81 -0.23 13.77
CA ARG A 478 35.26 -0.23 13.53
C ARG A 478 36.02 -0.90 14.68
N SER A 479 35.61 -0.68 15.93
CA SER A 479 36.21 -1.39 17.06
C SER A 479 35.88 -2.89 17.02
N LYS A 480 34.65 -3.30 16.66
CA LYS A 480 34.32 -4.72 16.40
C LYS A 480 35.22 -5.34 15.33
N VAL A 481 35.33 -4.70 14.16
CA VAL A 481 36.17 -5.16 13.04
C VAL A 481 37.63 -5.29 13.45
N MET A 482 38.17 -4.30 14.17
CA MET A 482 39.58 -4.33 14.58
C MET A 482 39.87 -5.39 15.66
N ASN A 483 38.92 -5.63 16.57
CA ASN A 483 39.05 -6.63 17.64
C ASN A 483 38.86 -8.07 17.14
N HIS A 484 37.81 -8.35 16.36
CA HIS A 484 37.43 -9.73 16.03
C HIS A 484 38.00 -10.24 14.69
N PHE A 485 38.41 -9.39 13.75
CA PHE A 485 39.02 -9.87 12.50
C PHE A 485 40.53 -10.10 12.71
N HIS A 486 40.90 -11.23 13.32
CA HIS A 486 42.30 -11.59 13.56
C HIS A 486 43.07 -11.84 12.25
N SER A 487 43.95 -10.91 11.89
CA SER A 487 44.60 -10.89 10.57
C SER A 487 45.52 -12.09 10.31
N THR A 488 46.16 -12.62 11.36
CA THR A 488 47.00 -13.84 11.28
C THR A 488 46.15 -15.08 11.02
N GLN A 489 45.16 -15.35 11.87
CA GLN A 489 44.29 -16.53 11.79
C GLN A 489 43.49 -16.58 10.47
N LEU A 490 42.98 -15.45 9.99
CA LEU A 490 42.32 -15.37 8.68
C LEU A 490 43.29 -15.66 7.53
N ALA A 491 44.53 -15.17 7.60
CA ALA A 491 45.56 -15.47 6.60
C ALA A 491 45.99 -16.95 6.65
N GLU A 492 46.08 -17.55 7.84
CA GLU A 492 46.40 -18.98 8.04
C GLU A 492 45.31 -19.89 7.45
N VAL A 493 44.03 -19.61 7.72
CA VAL A 493 42.88 -20.29 7.09
C VAL A 493 42.92 -20.16 5.57
N GLY A 494 43.10 -18.95 5.04
CA GLY A 494 43.17 -18.72 3.60
C GLY A 494 44.36 -19.43 2.93
N LYS A 495 45.51 -19.43 3.62
CA LYS A 495 46.75 -20.07 3.15
C LYS A 495 46.65 -21.58 3.14
N GLY A 496 46.25 -22.22 4.25
CA GLY A 496 46.19 -23.68 4.37
C GLY A 496 45.28 -24.34 3.33
N ILE A 497 44.11 -23.73 3.06
CA ILE A 497 43.22 -24.18 1.98
C ILE A 497 43.88 -24.02 0.59
N THR A 498 44.65 -22.95 0.37
CA THR A 498 45.33 -22.67 -0.90
C THR A 498 46.55 -23.55 -1.15
N GLU A 499 47.24 -23.98 -0.10
CA GLU A 499 48.40 -24.89 -0.22
C GLU A 499 47.99 -26.35 -0.45
N ILE A 500 46.80 -26.76 0.02
CA ILE A 500 46.30 -28.13 -0.12
C ILE A 500 45.43 -28.35 -1.36
N ILE A 501 44.50 -27.43 -1.69
CA ILE A 501 43.50 -27.67 -2.75
C ILE A 501 43.90 -27.06 -4.10
N ASP A 502 43.81 -27.85 -5.17
CA ASP A 502 44.01 -27.38 -6.54
C ASP A 502 42.67 -26.91 -7.13
N PHE A 503 42.37 -25.62 -7.00
CA PHE A 503 41.11 -25.05 -7.46
C PHE A 503 40.88 -25.11 -8.99
N GLU A 504 41.92 -25.32 -9.80
CA GLU A 504 41.80 -25.37 -11.25
C GLU A 504 41.50 -26.81 -11.68
N LEU A 505 42.33 -27.79 -11.30
CA LEU A 505 42.07 -29.21 -11.55
C LEU A 505 40.77 -29.69 -10.89
N SER A 506 40.42 -29.16 -9.72
CA SER A 506 39.13 -29.47 -9.07
C SER A 506 37.92 -28.99 -9.87
N ALA A 507 38.05 -27.90 -10.63
CA ALA A 507 36.96 -27.37 -11.44
C ALA A 507 36.75 -28.23 -12.69
N ASP A 508 37.84 -28.64 -13.34
CA ASP A 508 37.81 -29.48 -14.54
C ASP A 508 37.36 -30.92 -14.25
N GLN A 509 37.83 -31.52 -13.13
CA GLN A 509 37.49 -32.90 -12.76
C GLN A 509 36.14 -33.05 -12.04
N GLY A 510 35.46 -31.95 -11.71
CA GLY A 510 34.16 -32.00 -11.03
C GLY A 510 34.20 -32.69 -9.66
N ARG A 511 35.32 -32.56 -8.93
CA ARG A 511 35.56 -33.09 -7.59
C ARG A 511 36.69 -32.29 -6.93
N ASN A 512 36.83 -32.36 -5.61
CA ASN A 512 37.95 -31.67 -4.94
C ASN A 512 39.26 -32.47 -5.15
N VAL A 513 40.28 -31.81 -5.67
CA VAL A 513 41.60 -32.36 -6.02
C VAL A 513 42.67 -31.70 -5.13
N VAL A 514 43.57 -32.51 -4.59
CA VAL A 514 44.70 -32.08 -3.76
C VAL A 514 45.90 -31.73 -4.65
N ARG A 515 46.65 -30.69 -4.31
CA ARG A 515 47.85 -30.25 -5.04
C ARG A 515 48.97 -31.28 -4.97
N ASN A 516 49.74 -31.36 -6.05
CA ASN A 516 50.94 -32.20 -6.09
C ASN A 516 51.99 -31.67 -5.09
N GLY A 517 52.67 -32.56 -4.39
CA GLY A 517 53.64 -32.26 -3.33
C GLY A 517 53.04 -32.04 -1.93
N VAL A 518 51.73 -32.25 -1.75
CA VAL A 518 51.07 -32.22 -0.42
C VAL A 518 51.21 -33.56 0.31
N ASP A 519 51.06 -34.67 -0.40
CA ASP A 519 51.17 -36.04 0.11
C ASP A 519 51.98 -36.88 -0.89
N HIS A 520 53.01 -37.59 -0.41
CA HIS A 520 53.94 -38.32 -1.28
C HIS A 520 53.27 -39.50 -1.99
N ASP A 521 52.42 -40.22 -1.27
CA ASP A 521 51.85 -41.48 -1.75
C ASP A 521 50.72 -41.20 -2.76
N LEU A 522 49.96 -40.12 -2.56
CA LEU A 522 49.07 -39.56 -3.57
C LEU A 522 49.82 -39.11 -4.84
N ASP A 523 50.95 -38.43 -4.69
CA ASP A 523 51.81 -38.00 -5.81
C ASP A 523 52.28 -39.20 -6.65
N GLU A 524 52.65 -40.31 -6.02
CA GLU A 524 53.06 -41.55 -6.69
C GLU A 524 51.90 -42.26 -7.39
N LEU A 525 50.72 -42.32 -6.77
CA LEU A 525 49.50 -42.82 -7.40
C LEU A 525 49.11 -41.98 -8.64
N LYS A 526 49.16 -40.64 -8.54
CA LYS A 526 48.84 -39.72 -9.65
C LYS A 526 49.80 -39.90 -10.83
N ARG A 527 51.11 -39.97 -10.59
CA ARG A 527 52.12 -40.24 -11.65
C ARG A 527 51.90 -41.60 -12.32
N THR A 528 51.49 -42.61 -11.55
CA THR A 528 51.17 -43.95 -12.06
C THR A 528 49.93 -43.92 -12.96
N TYR A 529 48.91 -43.15 -12.59
CA TYR A 529 47.69 -42.93 -13.39
C TYR A 529 47.94 -42.09 -14.65
N GLU A 530 48.75 -41.03 -14.57
CA GLU A 530 49.17 -40.21 -15.73
C GLU A 530 50.01 -41.03 -16.73
N GLY A 531 50.90 -41.90 -16.24
CA GLY A 531 51.68 -42.80 -17.09
C GLY A 531 50.84 -43.88 -17.79
N LEU A 532 49.63 -44.14 -17.32
CA LEU A 532 48.79 -45.28 -17.72
C LEU A 532 48.37 -45.21 -19.19
N GLU A 533 48.09 -44.02 -19.74
CA GLU A 533 47.75 -43.85 -21.17
C GLU A 533 48.86 -44.39 -22.09
N SER A 534 50.12 -44.14 -21.73
CA SER A 534 51.28 -44.62 -22.49
C SER A 534 51.47 -46.14 -22.40
N LEU A 535 51.03 -46.76 -21.31
CA LEU A 535 51.04 -48.21 -21.13
C LEU A 535 49.88 -48.86 -21.89
N LEU A 536 48.67 -48.30 -21.80
CA LEU A 536 47.48 -48.76 -22.52
C LEU A 536 47.72 -48.79 -24.03
N ALA A 537 48.35 -47.75 -24.59
CA ALA A 537 48.74 -47.72 -26.00
C ALA A 537 49.73 -48.83 -26.39
N GLN A 538 50.68 -49.19 -25.51
CA GLN A 538 51.61 -50.30 -25.73
C GLN A 538 50.92 -51.66 -25.62
N VAL A 539 50.03 -51.85 -24.65
CA VAL A 539 49.23 -53.08 -24.48
C VAL A 539 48.26 -53.25 -25.65
N ALA A 540 47.63 -52.19 -26.15
CA ALA A 540 46.82 -52.21 -27.36
C ALA A 540 47.64 -52.67 -28.59
N GLN A 541 48.84 -52.10 -28.78
CA GLN A 541 49.76 -52.53 -29.86
C GLN A 541 50.26 -53.97 -29.68
N HIS A 542 50.38 -54.47 -28.45
CA HIS A 542 50.76 -55.85 -28.19
C HIS A 542 49.60 -56.82 -28.48
N VAL A 543 48.40 -56.54 -27.96
CA VAL A 543 47.18 -57.30 -28.22
C VAL A 543 46.85 -57.35 -29.72
N ALA A 544 47.04 -56.23 -30.44
CA ALA A 544 46.83 -56.17 -31.88
C ALA A 544 47.76 -57.10 -32.70
N GLN A 545 48.95 -57.47 -32.20
CA GLN A 545 49.85 -58.40 -32.89
C GLN A 545 49.33 -59.85 -32.93
N PHE A 546 48.39 -60.20 -32.04
CA PHE A 546 47.77 -61.52 -32.00
C PHE A 546 46.49 -61.61 -32.85
N VAL A 547 46.03 -60.49 -33.42
CA VAL A 547 44.81 -60.44 -34.23
C VAL A 547 45.13 -60.67 -35.71
N PRO A 548 44.43 -61.61 -36.39
CA PRO A 548 44.73 -61.95 -37.78
C PRO A 548 44.71 -60.75 -38.74
N GLU A 549 45.76 -60.62 -39.57
CA GLU A 549 45.96 -59.53 -40.55
C GLU A 549 44.74 -59.29 -41.48
N GLY A 550 43.93 -60.32 -41.73
CA GLY A 550 42.73 -60.24 -42.56
C GLY A 550 41.52 -59.53 -41.94
N LEU A 551 41.52 -59.25 -40.63
CA LEU A 551 40.40 -58.61 -39.92
C LEU A 551 40.54 -57.08 -39.81
N ASN A 552 41.77 -56.56 -39.78
CA ASN A 552 42.08 -55.12 -39.75
C ASN A 552 41.24 -54.32 -38.72
N ALA A 553 41.04 -54.90 -37.53
CA ALA A 553 40.26 -54.31 -36.44
C ALA A 553 41.08 -53.27 -35.66
N ASP A 554 40.49 -52.10 -35.42
CA ASP A 554 41.09 -51.02 -34.62
C ASP A 554 40.87 -51.30 -33.13
N ILE A 555 41.89 -51.84 -32.46
CA ILE A 555 41.80 -52.33 -31.07
C ILE A 555 42.41 -51.32 -30.12
N ASN A 556 41.63 -50.96 -29.11
CA ASN A 556 42.04 -50.05 -28.04
C ASN A 556 41.97 -50.77 -26.68
N VAL A 557 42.72 -50.30 -25.70
CA VAL A 557 42.65 -50.79 -24.31
C VAL A 557 42.34 -49.60 -23.41
N VAL A 558 41.31 -49.71 -22.60
CA VAL A 558 40.76 -48.64 -21.78
C VAL A 558 40.67 -49.06 -20.32
N PHE A 559 40.77 -48.09 -19.41
CA PHE A 559 40.54 -48.30 -17.98
C PHE A 559 39.20 -47.67 -17.58
N PHE A 560 38.35 -48.44 -16.90
CA PHE A 560 37.15 -47.93 -16.24
C PHE A 560 37.30 -48.13 -14.73
N PRO A 561 37.15 -47.07 -13.90
CA PRO A 561 37.05 -47.23 -12.45
C PRO A 561 35.99 -48.27 -12.06
N GLN A 562 36.23 -48.98 -10.97
CA GLN A 562 35.44 -50.11 -10.45
C GLN A 562 35.31 -51.36 -11.36
N ILE A 563 35.48 -51.24 -12.69
CA ILE A 563 35.38 -52.36 -13.64
C ILE A 563 36.76 -52.91 -14.01
N GLY A 564 37.79 -52.06 -14.04
CA GLY A 564 39.17 -52.41 -14.38
C GLY A 564 39.54 -52.14 -15.84
N PHE A 565 40.58 -52.83 -16.30
CA PHE A 565 41.11 -52.75 -17.66
C PHE A 565 40.29 -53.60 -18.64
N LEU A 566 39.95 -53.03 -19.79
CA LEU A 566 39.13 -53.65 -20.83
C LEU A 566 39.74 -53.45 -22.22
N ILE A 567 39.66 -54.47 -23.06
CA ILE A 567 39.97 -54.38 -24.49
C ILE A 567 38.68 -53.99 -25.21
N ALA A 568 38.70 -52.85 -25.92
CA ALA A 568 37.60 -52.38 -26.74
C ALA A 568 37.82 -52.79 -28.19
N VAL A 569 36.87 -53.54 -28.74
CA VAL A 569 36.87 -54.03 -30.14
C VAL A 569 35.62 -53.49 -30.85
N PRO A 570 35.72 -52.95 -32.08
CA PRO A 570 34.56 -52.50 -32.85
C PRO A 570 33.50 -53.60 -33.01
N GLN A 571 32.23 -53.25 -32.93
CA GLN A 571 31.11 -54.19 -33.03
C GLN A 571 30.77 -54.51 -34.50
N ASP A 572 30.54 -55.78 -34.82
CA ASP A 572 29.91 -56.19 -36.08
C ASP A 572 28.38 -55.96 -36.00
N GLN A 573 27.89 -55.08 -36.88
CA GLN A 573 26.47 -54.75 -37.00
C GLN A 573 25.59 -55.93 -37.49
N GLY A 574 26.19 -57.01 -38.00
CA GLY A 574 25.49 -58.23 -38.38
C GLY A 574 25.18 -59.18 -37.22
N THR A 575 26.00 -59.18 -36.16
CA THR A 575 25.92 -60.17 -35.05
C THR A 575 25.76 -59.55 -33.66
N GLY A 576 26.16 -58.29 -33.45
CA GLY A 576 26.24 -57.67 -32.12
C GLY A 576 27.45 -58.15 -31.28
N HIS A 577 28.32 -58.97 -31.86
CA HIS A 577 29.60 -59.36 -31.28
C HIS A 577 30.71 -58.42 -31.75
N GLY A 578 31.87 -58.42 -31.10
CA GLY A 578 33.05 -57.72 -31.60
C GLY A 578 33.56 -58.37 -32.89
N VAL A 579 34.22 -57.59 -33.75
CA VAL A 579 34.87 -58.08 -34.98
C VAL A 579 35.94 -59.15 -34.68
N TYR A 580 36.41 -59.23 -33.45
CA TYR A 580 37.28 -60.28 -32.91
C TYR A 580 36.96 -60.53 -31.43
N GLU A 581 36.95 -61.80 -30.99
CA GLU A 581 36.62 -62.20 -29.60
C GLU A 581 37.72 -63.05 -28.94
N GLY A 582 38.95 -62.97 -29.44
CA GLY A 582 40.07 -63.82 -29.04
C GLY A 582 40.29 -65.05 -29.93
N PRO A 583 41.33 -65.85 -29.69
CA PRO A 583 41.58 -67.12 -30.37
C PRO A 583 40.59 -68.21 -29.91
N GLU A 584 40.32 -69.20 -30.78
CA GLU A 584 39.38 -70.31 -30.45
C GLU A 584 39.83 -71.18 -29.27
N GLU A 585 41.12 -71.18 -28.93
CA GLU A 585 41.69 -71.94 -27.82
C GLU A 585 41.54 -71.21 -26.46
N GLU A 586 41.52 -69.86 -26.47
CA GLU A 586 41.44 -68.98 -25.28
C GLU A 586 40.56 -67.74 -25.61
N PRO A 587 39.22 -67.89 -25.66
CA PRO A 587 38.31 -66.79 -25.99
C PRO A 587 38.27 -65.73 -24.88
N TRP A 588 38.18 -64.45 -25.27
CA TRP A 588 38.17 -63.33 -24.33
C TRP A 588 36.82 -63.20 -23.61
N GLU A 589 36.85 -62.88 -22.31
CA GLU A 589 35.63 -62.73 -21.49
C GLU A 589 34.92 -61.42 -21.83
N LYS A 590 33.73 -61.50 -22.44
CA LYS A 590 32.92 -60.31 -22.78
C LYS A 590 32.26 -59.72 -21.53
N MET A 591 32.59 -58.48 -21.22
CA MET A 591 32.03 -57.75 -20.07
C MET A 591 30.73 -57.02 -20.42
N PHE A 592 30.72 -56.22 -21.49
CA PHE A 592 29.54 -55.53 -22.00
C PHE A 592 29.73 -55.04 -23.46
N THR A 593 28.68 -54.47 -24.04
CA THR A 593 28.69 -53.88 -25.40
C THR A 593 27.97 -52.53 -25.43
N THR A 594 28.45 -51.59 -26.24
CA THR A 594 27.78 -50.33 -26.60
C THR A 594 27.30 -50.37 -28.06
N GLU A 595 26.83 -49.25 -28.62
CA GLU A 595 26.37 -49.18 -30.03
C GLU A 595 27.50 -49.32 -31.07
N ASP A 596 28.75 -49.02 -30.68
CA ASP A 596 29.92 -49.03 -31.57
C ASP A 596 31.00 -50.07 -31.19
N TYR A 597 31.08 -50.47 -29.91
CA TYR A 597 32.17 -51.32 -29.38
C TYR A 597 31.69 -52.43 -28.44
N ALA A 598 32.39 -53.56 -28.46
CA ALA A 598 32.30 -54.63 -27.48
C ALA A 598 33.56 -54.64 -26.59
N TYR A 599 33.38 -54.85 -25.29
CA TYR A 599 34.43 -54.74 -24.28
C TYR A 599 34.72 -56.09 -23.62
N TYR A 600 36.00 -56.47 -23.57
CA TYR A 600 36.45 -57.80 -23.17
C TYR A 600 37.60 -57.75 -22.16
N LYS A 601 37.81 -58.87 -21.45
CA LYS A 601 39.03 -59.16 -20.69
C LYS A 601 39.77 -60.38 -21.24
N ASN A 602 41.09 -60.34 -21.11
CA ASN A 602 42.00 -61.47 -21.31
C ASN A 602 43.10 -61.42 -20.23
N ASP A 603 43.93 -62.45 -20.14
CA ASP A 603 44.94 -62.60 -19.09
C ASP A 603 45.84 -61.38 -18.90
N ASN A 604 46.21 -60.67 -19.99
CA ASN A 604 47.03 -59.46 -19.90
C ASN A 604 46.33 -58.35 -19.09
N VAL A 605 45.05 -58.08 -19.37
CA VAL A 605 44.31 -57.02 -18.65
C VAL A 605 43.84 -57.49 -17.25
N VAL A 606 43.70 -58.80 -17.03
CA VAL A 606 43.44 -59.39 -15.70
C VAL A 606 44.70 -59.34 -14.81
N GLU A 607 45.90 -59.50 -15.38
CA GLU A 607 47.16 -59.26 -14.67
C GLU A 607 47.32 -57.77 -14.33
N MET A 608 46.98 -56.87 -15.26
CA MET A 608 46.95 -55.41 -14.99
C MET A 608 45.97 -55.04 -13.87
N ASP A 609 44.76 -55.58 -13.87
CA ASP A 609 43.80 -55.41 -12.76
C ASP A 609 44.39 -55.89 -11.42
N SER A 610 45.10 -57.01 -11.44
CA SER A 610 45.69 -57.62 -10.24
C SER A 610 46.90 -56.85 -9.71
N TYR A 611 47.65 -56.17 -10.58
CA TYR A 611 48.84 -55.40 -10.21
C TYR A 611 48.52 -53.95 -9.82
N PHE A 612 47.70 -53.26 -10.61
CA PHE A 612 47.37 -51.84 -10.41
C PHE A 612 46.13 -51.63 -9.52
N GLY A 613 45.12 -52.50 -9.66
CA GLY A 613 43.81 -52.31 -9.06
C GLY A 613 43.10 -51.04 -9.55
N ASP A 614 42.11 -50.58 -8.80
CA ASP A 614 41.48 -49.27 -9.06
C ASP A 614 42.36 -48.13 -8.52
N ILE A 615 43.36 -47.73 -9.33
CA ILE A 615 44.23 -46.58 -9.01
C ILE A 615 43.39 -45.32 -8.81
N TYR A 616 42.35 -45.12 -9.63
CA TYR A 616 41.52 -43.92 -9.59
C TYR A 616 40.70 -43.83 -8.30
N GLY A 617 40.11 -44.96 -7.87
CA GLY A 617 39.49 -45.10 -6.55
C GLY A 617 40.46 -44.74 -5.41
N ARG A 618 41.66 -45.34 -5.41
CA ARG A 618 42.69 -45.07 -4.38
C ARG A 618 43.17 -43.61 -4.36
N ILE A 619 43.23 -42.94 -5.52
CA ILE A 619 43.48 -41.50 -5.61
C ILE A 619 42.35 -40.71 -4.94
N CYS A 620 41.09 -41.05 -5.24
CA CYS A 620 39.93 -40.38 -4.67
C CYS A 620 39.85 -40.57 -3.15
N ASP A 621 40.05 -41.79 -2.65
CA ASP A 621 40.04 -42.11 -1.22
C ASP A 621 41.10 -41.30 -0.46
N ARG A 622 42.35 -41.29 -0.97
CA ARG A 622 43.45 -40.54 -0.33
C ARG A 622 43.25 -39.03 -0.38
N GLU A 623 42.64 -38.50 -1.45
CA GLU A 623 42.25 -37.09 -1.50
C GLU A 623 41.14 -36.76 -0.50
N ILE A 624 40.16 -37.65 -0.30
CA ILE A 624 39.11 -37.50 0.72
C ILE A 624 39.70 -37.47 2.13
N GLU A 625 40.66 -38.34 2.47
CA GLU A 625 41.37 -38.33 3.77
C GLU A 625 42.04 -36.98 4.05
N ILE A 626 42.85 -36.48 3.10
CA ILE A 626 43.59 -35.22 3.25
C ILE A 626 42.63 -34.01 3.37
N ILE A 627 41.51 -34.05 2.64
CA ILE A 627 40.47 -33.02 2.69
C ILE A 627 39.68 -33.09 4.00
N HIS A 628 39.51 -34.28 4.59
CA HIS A 628 38.90 -34.44 5.91
C HIS A 628 39.80 -33.89 7.03
N GLU A 629 41.10 -34.21 7.01
CA GLU A 629 42.07 -33.58 7.92
C GLU A 629 42.07 -32.05 7.81
N LEU A 630 41.95 -31.50 6.59
CA LEU A 630 41.82 -30.06 6.38
C LEU A 630 40.50 -29.53 6.97
N ALA A 631 39.39 -30.27 6.87
CA ALA A 631 38.11 -29.87 7.44
C ALA A 631 38.19 -29.76 8.98
N GLU A 632 38.79 -30.74 9.65
CA GLU A 632 39.03 -30.68 11.11
C GLU A 632 39.89 -29.47 11.50
N LYS A 633 40.98 -29.21 10.75
CA LYS A 633 41.88 -28.06 10.99
C LYS A 633 41.17 -26.72 10.78
N ILE A 634 40.26 -26.60 9.81
CA ILE A 634 39.49 -25.37 9.57
C ILE A 634 38.33 -25.19 10.58
N LEU A 635 37.71 -26.26 11.05
CA LEU A 635 36.65 -26.18 12.07
C LEU A 635 37.13 -25.62 13.42
N GLN A 636 38.44 -25.68 13.71
CA GLN A 636 39.05 -24.99 14.86
C GLN A 636 38.89 -23.45 14.81
N TYR A 637 38.65 -22.89 13.62
CA TYR A 637 38.44 -21.44 13.39
C TYR A 637 36.96 -21.08 13.21
N GLU A 638 36.02 -21.99 13.47
CA GLU A 638 34.58 -21.78 13.30
C GLU A 638 34.05 -20.55 14.07
N ASP A 639 34.49 -20.35 15.31
CA ASP A 639 34.05 -19.23 16.17
C ASP A 639 34.50 -17.87 15.60
N LEU A 640 35.73 -17.81 15.08
CA LEU A 640 36.27 -16.66 14.35
C LEU A 640 35.49 -16.40 13.05
N LEU A 641 35.27 -17.44 12.24
CA LEU A 641 34.61 -17.32 10.93
C LEU A 641 33.13 -16.96 11.06
N THR A 642 32.42 -17.50 12.05
CA THR A 642 31.02 -17.18 12.33
C THR A 642 30.86 -15.78 12.94
N THR A 643 31.63 -15.44 13.97
CA THR A 643 31.64 -14.09 14.56
C THR A 643 31.98 -13.03 13.50
N ALA A 644 32.98 -13.28 12.65
CA ALA A 644 33.31 -12.36 11.57
C ALA A 644 32.19 -12.25 10.51
N SER A 645 31.49 -13.36 10.22
CA SER A 645 30.35 -13.39 9.29
C SER A 645 29.16 -12.60 9.81
N ASP A 646 28.91 -12.64 11.13
CA ASP A 646 27.80 -11.95 11.78
C ASP A 646 28.10 -10.44 11.91
N ILE A 647 29.35 -10.04 12.18
CA ILE A 647 29.81 -8.64 12.07
C ILE A 647 29.67 -8.14 10.62
N CYS A 648 29.98 -8.96 9.60
CA CYS A 648 29.74 -8.61 8.20
C CYS A 648 28.25 -8.38 7.89
N ALA A 649 27.33 -9.09 8.55
CA ALA A 649 25.89 -8.83 8.42
C ALA A 649 25.54 -7.42 8.90
N GLU A 650 26.03 -7.02 10.07
CA GLU A 650 25.77 -5.70 10.67
C GLU A 650 26.29 -4.56 9.77
N ILE A 651 27.52 -4.70 9.26
CA ILE A 651 28.13 -3.74 8.33
C ILE A 651 27.28 -3.61 7.04
N ASP A 652 26.84 -4.73 6.46
CA ASP A 652 26.03 -4.78 5.24
C ASP A 652 24.63 -4.16 5.44
N CYS A 653 24.01 -4.33 6.62
CA CYS A 653 22.78 -3.64 7.00
C CYS A 653 22.94 -2.11 7.00
N ILE A 654 23.97 -1.60 7.70
CA ILE A 654 24.19 -0.16 7.81
C ILE A 654 24.62 0.44 6.46
N LEU A 655 25.41 -0.28 5.65
CA LEU A 655 25.70 0.11 4.27
C LEU A 655 24.48 0.07 3.36
N ALA A 656 23.51 -0.82 3.58
CA ALA A 656 22.24 -0.82 2.86
C ALA A 656 21.39 0.41 3.22
N LEU A 657 21.31 0.76 4.51
CA LEU A 657 20.64 2.00 4.97
C LEU A 657 21.31 3.26 4.40
N ALA A 658 22.65 3.33 4.38
CA ALA A 658 23.40 4.45 3.81
C ALA A 658 23.25 4.53 2.26
N GLN A 659 23.34 3.41 1.54
CA GLN A 659 23.02 3.37 0.11
C GLN A 659 21.59 3.86 -0.15
N GLY A 660 20.62 3.41 0.64
CA GLY A 660 19.22 3.83 0.52
C GLY A 660 19.02 5.32 0.79
N ALA A 661 19.69 5.87 1.81
CA ALA A 661 19.68 7.30 2.08
C ALA A 661 20.19 8.14 0.89
N ARG A 662 21.31 7.71 0.28
CA ARG A 662 21.88 8.32 -0.94
C ARG A 662 20.94 8.19 -2.15
N ASN A 663 20.34 7.01 -2.36
CA ASN A 663 19.52 6.70 -3.54
C ASN A 663 18.09 7.28 -3.50
N HIS A 664 17.60 7.69 -2.32
CA HIS A 664 16.24 8.19 -2.10
C HIS A 664 16.21 9.63 -1.54
N ASN A 665 17.36 10.32 -1.49
CA ASN A 665 17.50 11.68 -0.95
C ASN A 665 16.91 11.80 0.47
N LEU A 666 17.31 10.90 1.38
CA LEU A 666 16.81 10.86 2.75
C LEU A 666 17.68 11.73 3.66
N VAL A 667 17.08 12.32 4.70
CA VAL A 667 17.76 13.18 5.69
C VAL A 667 17.83 12.51 7.05
N ARG A 668 18.83 12.86 7.88
CA ARG A 668 18.92 12.34 9.25
C ARG A 668 17.74 12.88 10.08
N PRO A 669 16.90 12.02 10.69
CA PRO A 669 15.95 12.46 11.71
C PRO A 669 16.68 12.80 13.01
N ARG A 670 16.14 13.75 13.77
CA ARG A 670 16.54 14.00 15.15
C ARG A 670 15.55 13.32 16.08
N LEU A 671 16.00 12.31 16.84
CA LEU A 671 15.16 11.78 17.92
C LEU A 671 15.17 12.69 19.14
N THR A 672 14.04 12.73 19.85
CA THR A 672 13.80 13.58 21.03
C THR A 672 12.97 12.84 22.08
N GLU A 673 13.16 13.18 23.35
CA GLU A 673 12.31 12.67 24.44
C GLU A 673 10.92 13.34 24.44
N SER A 674 10.84 14.60 24.01
CA SER A 674 9.58 15.34 23.82
C SER A 674 8.60 14.53 22.96
N ASN A 675 7.31 14.50 23.34
CA ASN A 675 6.29 13.68 22.66
C ASN A 675 5.76 14.35 21.37
N ILE A 676 6.65 14.94 20.56
CA ILE A 676 6.34 15.77 19.38
C ILE A 676 6.76 15.09 18.07
N LEU A 677 6.10 15.42 16.96
CA LEU A 677 6.53 15.17 15.60
C LEU A 677 6.50 16.50 14.85
N ASP A 678 7.66 17.04 14.45
CA ASP A 678 7.81 18.19 13.56
C ASP A 678 8.53 17.74 12.29
N ILE A 679 7.76 17.48 11.23
CA ILE A 679 8.23 16.98 9.95
C ILE A 679 8.05 18.08 8.91
N ARG A 680 9.12 18.43 8.20
CA ARG A 680 9.14 19.47 7.17
C ARG A 680 9.45 18.88 5.82
N GLY A 681 8.62 19.17 4.83
CA GLY A 681 8.70 18.60 3.48
C GLY A 681 8.73 17.06 3.48
N GLY A 682 7.87 16.43 4.28
CA GLY A 682 7.72 14.97 4.34
C GLY A 682 7.19 14.40 3.02
N ARG A 683 7.74 13.26 2.60
CA ARG A 683 7.43 12.57 1.33
C ARG A 683 7.10 11.09 1.57
N HIS A 684 6.20 10.53 0.78
CA HIS A 684 5.90 9.09 0.84
C HIS A 684 6.84 8.31 -0.09
N ILE A 685 7.93 7.77 0.47
CA ILE A 685 9.07 7.15 -0.27
C ILE A 685 8.68 6.15 -1.38
N LEU A 686 7.61 5.36 -1.20
CA LEU A 686 7.06 4.48 -2.24
C LEU A 686 6.30 5.24 -3.33
N GLN A 687 5.26 6.01 -2.96
CA GLN A 687 4.45 6.77 -3.91
C GLN A 687 5.29 7.75 -4.75
N GLU A 688 6.32 8.34 -4.17
CA GLU A 688 7.32 9.21 -4.83
C GLU A 688 8.01 8.56 -6.04
N LYS A 689 8.12 7.22 -6.09
CA LYS A 689 8.68 6.49 -7.24
C LYS A 689 7.63 6.07 -8.28
N VAL A 690 6.34 6.24 -7.99
CA VAL A 690 5.21 5.81 -8.85
C VAL A 690 4.54 7.01 -9.55
N VAL A 691 4.70 8.22 -9.02
CA VAL A 691 4.21 9.47 -9.63
C VAL A 691 5.33 10.24 -10.33
N SER A 692 4.99 11.07 -11.31
CA SER A 692 5.97 11.94 -12.00
C SER A 692 6.44 13.11 -11.14
N ASN A 693 5.56 13.66 -10.30
CA ASN A 693 5.86 14.69 -9.30
C ASN A 693 5.15 14.33 -8.00
N PHE A 694 5.88 14.32 -6.88
CA PHE A 694 5.30 14.17 -5.53
C PHE A 694 5.37 15.53 -4.81
N ILE A 695 4.27 15.96 -4.20
CA ILE A 695 4.21 17.20 -3.41
C ILE A 695 4.55 16.89 -1.95
N PRO A 696 5.66 17.42 -1.39
CA PRO A 696 5.98 17.24 0.02
C PRO A 696 4.97 17.96 0.92
N ASN A 697 4.71 17.43 2.12
CA ASN A 697 3.80 18.04 3.09
C ASN A 697 4.45 18.12 4.48
N ASP A 698 4.16 19.19 5.21
CA ASP A 698 4.57 19.37 6.61
C ASP A 698 3.62 18.64 7.58
N THR A 699 4.09 18.32 8.77
CA THR A 699 3.28 17.76 9.86
C THR A 699 3.81 18.24 11.21
N LEU A 700 2.92 18.80 12.05
CA LEU A 700 3.24 19.24 13.39
C LEU A 700 2.17 18.73 14.37
N ILE A 701 2.54 17.82 15.27
CA ILE A 701 1.62 17.15 16.22
C ILE A 701 2.37 16.69 17.48
N ALA A 702 1.77 16.82 18.67
CA ALA A 702 2.37 16.43 19.96
C ALA A 702 1.36 15.73 20.88
N GLY A 703 1.72 14.54 21.37
CA GLY A 703 0.93 13.81 22.36
C GLY A 703 1.15 14.37 23.77
N GLY A 704 0.30 13.94 24.72
CA GLY A 704 0.39 14.41 26.11
C GLY A 704 1.67 13.93 26.83
N GLU A 705 2.10 14.66 27.85
CA GLU A 705 3.37 14.39 28.55
C GLU A 705 3.30 13.15 29.47
N GLY A 706 2.09 12.75 29.87
CA GLY A 706 1.83 11.62 30.78
C GLY A 706 1.93 12.00 32.25
N GLU A 707 1.58 11.07 33.14
CA GLU A 707 1.67 11.26 34.59
C GLU A 707 3.12 11.34 35.08
N THR A 708 3.53 12.54 35.53
CA THR A 708 4.76 12.73 36.27
C THR A 708 4.63 12.12 37.68
N LYS A 709 5.58 11.25 38.06
CA LYS A 709 5.46 10.42 39.28
C LYS A 709 5.57 11.18 40.61
N ASP A 710 5.87 12.48 40.58
CA ASP A 710 6.18 13.30 41.76
C ASP A 710 5.06 14.29 42.14
N ALA A 711 3.90 14.24 41.49
CA ALA A 711 2.79 15.17 41.70
C ALA A 711 1.91 14.86 42.93
N GLN A 712 2.48 14.91 44.16
CA GLN A 712 1.69 14.96 45.40
C GLN A 712 1.30 16.40 45.78
N GLN A 713 0.36 17.01 45.05
CA GLN A 713 -0.25 18.28 45.46
C GLN A 713 -1.68 18.45 44.94
N GLU A 714 -2.56 19.03 45.77
CA GLU A 714 -4.02 19.08 45.57
C GLU A 714 -4.51 20.26 44.72
N ASP A 715 -3.87 20.50 43.57
CA ASP A 715 -4.32 21.49 42.57
C ASP A 715 -4.83 20.78 41.29
N PRO A 716 -5.79 21.38 40.54
CA PRO A 716 -6.27 20.81 39.28
C PRO A 716 -5.14 20.80 38.23
N PRO A 717 -5.10 19.79 37.34
CA PRO A 717 -3.97 19.60 36.42
C PRO A 717 -3.78 20.80 35.49
N VAL A 718 -2.66 21.48 35.65
CA VAL A 718 -2.19 22.52 34.72
C VAL A 718 -1.61 21.81 33.51
N ILE A 719 -2.41 21.67 32.45
CA ILE A 719 -2.04 20.97 31.22
C ILE A 719 -0.83 21.65 30.58
N THR A 720 0.35 21.03 30.67
CA THR A 720 1.61 21.52 30.09
C THR A 720 1.64 21.25 28.59
N GLN A 721 0.87 22.05 27.84
CA GLN A 721 0.77 21.91 26.39
C GLN A 721 2.02 22.47 25.70
N TYR A 722 2.57 21.71 24.76
CA TYR A 722 3.74 22.12 23.97
C TYR A 722 3.41 23.36 23.11
N GLN A 723 4.12 24.47 23.34
CA GLN A 723 3.96 25.73 22.61
C GLN A 723 5.14 25.93 21.64
N THR A 724 4.88 26.57 20.49
CA THR A 724 5.93 27.09 19.61
C THR A 724 6.55 28.36 20.20
N GLU A 725 7.67 28.82 19.63
CA GLU A 725 8.33 30.06 20.05
C GLU A 725 7.43 31.31 19.90
N ASP A 726 6.44 31.25 18.99
CA ASP A 726 5.39 32.27 18.81
C ASP A 726 4.21 32.15 19.81
N GLY A 727 4.23 31.17 20.72
CA GLY A 727 3.17 30.90 21.68
C GLY A 727 1.99 30.08 21.15
N HIS A 728 2.03 29.57 19.92
CA HIS A 728 0.96 28.73 19.38
C HIS A 728 1.04 27.30 19.93
N VAL A 729 -0.10 26.78 20.40
CA VAL A 729 -0.16 25.46 21.03
C VAL A 729 -0.25 24.33 19.99
N VAL A 730 0.69 23.37 20.03
CA VAL A 730 0.76 22.22 19.12
C VAL A 730 -0.43 21.25 19.34
N PRO A 731 -1.13 20.77 18.29
CA PRO A 731 -2.25 19.81 18.42
C PRO A 731 -1.78 18.39 18.77
N SER A 732 -2.61 17.62 19.49
CA SER A 732 -2.44 16.17 19.69
C SER A 732 -3.22 15.31 18.69
N MET A 733 -4.14 15.92 17.94
CA MET A 733 -4.91 15.28 16.89
C MET A 733 -5.00 16.20 15.67
N VAL A 734 -4.78 15.64 14.48
CA VAL A 734 -5.05 16.30 13.19
C VAL A 734 -6.09 15.47 12.45
N LEU A 735 -7.19 16.10 12.02
CA LEU A 735 -8.26 15.46 11.25
C LEU A 735 -8.27 16.00 9.82
N VAL A 736 -7.86 15.15 8.88
CA VAL A 736 -7.74 15.46 7.45
C VAL A 736 -9.06 15.15 6.75
N THR A 737 -9.82 16.18 6.39
CA THR A 737 -10.94 16.06 5.43
C THR A 737 -10.46 16.38 4.02
N GLY A 738 -11.30 16.17 3.00
CA GLY A 738 -10.96 16.43 1.60
C GLY A 738 -11.36 15.30 0.63
N PRO A 739 -11.10 15.45 -0.69
CA PRO A 739 -11.57 14.51 -1.70
C PRO A 739 -11.08 13.07 -1.47
N ASN A 740 -11.79 12.10 -2.04
CA ASN A 740 -11.16 10.81 -2.33
C ASN A 740 -10.12 11.03 -3.45
N PHE A 741 -8.99 10.32 -3.39
CA PHE A 741 -7.82 10.54 -4.27
C PHE A 741 -7.09 11.89 -4.11
N SER A 742 -7.43 12.74 -3.12
CA SER A 742 -6.67 13.96 -2.81
C SER A 742 -5.32 13.75 -2.13
N GLY A 743 -5.00 12.51 -1.76
CA GLY A 743 -3.80 12.17 -1.01
C GLY A 743 -4.00 12.02 0.50
N LYS A 744 -5.21 12.16 1.08
CA LYS A 744 -5.47 11.94 2.53
C LYS A 744 -4.72 10.73 3.10
N SER A 745 -5.00 9.55 2.54
CA SER A 745 -4.39 8.27 2.91
C SER A 745 -2.88 8.24 2.67
N VAL A 746 -2.38 8.94 1.66
CA VAL A 746 -0.93 9.02 1.34
C VAL A 746 -0.22 9.86 2.39
N TYR A 747 -0.78 11.02 2.77
CA TYR A 747 -0.28 11.85 3.86
C TYR A 747 -0.28 11.11 5.20
N LEU A 748 -1.38 10.43 5.54
CA LEU A 748 -1.47 9.60 6.75
C LEU A 748 -0.37 8.52 6.78
N LYS A 749 -0.18 7.79 5.69
CA LYS A 749 0.87 6.77 5.56
C LYS A 749 2.27 7.36 5.60
N GLN A 750 2.52 8.52 4.98
CA GLN A 750 3.88 9.09 4.90
C GLN A 750 4.43 9.42 6.28
N VAL A 751 3.60 9.97 7.19
CA VAL A 751 4.04 10.31 8.54
C VAL A 751 4.36 9.06 9.33
N ALA A 752 3.51 8.03 9.27
CA ALA A 752 3.76 6.75 9.92
C ALA A 752 5.05 6.08 9.38
N ILE A 753 5.29 6.10 8.06
CA ILE A 753 6.52 5.57 7.45
C ILE A 753 7.75 6.39 7.89
N ILE A 754 7.67 7.72 7.98
CA ILE A 754 8.77 8.57 8.47
C ILE A 754 9.12 8.25 9.94
N VAL A 755 8.12 8.15 10.82
CA VAL A 755 8.32 7.80 12.24
C VAL A 755 8.89 6.38 12.38
N PHE A 756 8.36 5.44 11.62
CA PHE A 756 8.82 4.06 11.58
C PHE A 756 10.29 3.95 11.12
N MET A 757 10.65 4.57 9.99
CA MET A 757 12.01 4.55 9.44
C MET A 757 13.03 5.17 10.40
N ALA A 758 12.64 6.20 11.17
CA ALA A 758 13.49 6.75 12.22
C ALA A 758 13.80 5.74 13.33
N HIS A 759 12.79 4.99 13.80
CA HIS A 759 12.96 3.96 14.85
C HIS A 759 13.66 2.67 14.36
N VAL A 760 13.71 2.44 13.05
CA VAL A 760 14.61 1.43 12.43
C VAL A 760 16.09 1.84 12.56
N GLY A 761 16.38 3.14 12.70
CA GLY A 761 17.73 3.72 12.59
C GLY A 761 18.11 4.17 11.18
N SER A 762 17.12 4.40 10.31
CA SER A 762 17.32 4.89 8.94
C SER A 762 17.14 6.40 8.84
N PHE A 763 17.76 7.00 7.83
CA PHE A 763 17.40 8.35 7.38
C PHE A 763 15.98 8.34 6.79
N VAL A 764 15.30 9.48 6.82
CA VAL A 764 13.86 9.61 6.51
C VAL A 764 13.57 10.50 5.28
N PRO A 765 12.46 10.25 4.55
CA PRO A 765 12.08 11.04 3.38
C PRO A 765 11.45 12.39 3.78
N ALA A 766 12.28 13.35 4.20
CA ALA A 766 11.88 14.70 4.59
C ALA A 766 12.90 15.75 4.11
N ILE A 767 12.70 17.02 4.50
CA ILE A 767 13.73 18.09 4.52
C ILE A 767 14.33 18.19 5.93
N ARG A 768 13.47 18.13 6.97
CA ARG A 768 13.82 17.97 8.39
C ARG A 768 12.77 17.10 9.07
N ALA A 769 13.16 16.33 10.08
CA ALA A 769 12.21 15.63 10.94
C ALA A 769 12.77 15.53 12.36
N ASP A 770 12.10 16.21 13.30
CA ASP A 770 12.32 16.06 14.74
C ASP A 770 11.21 15.13 15.27
N ILE A 771 11.58 13.98 15.84
CA ILE A 771 10.68 12.85 16.10
C ILE A 771 10.79 12.41 17.57
N GLY A 772 9.68 12.44 18.28
CA GLY A 772 9.53 11.92 19.64
C GLY A 772 9.49 10.39 19.68
N ILE A 773 10.10 9.79 20.71
CA ILE A 773 10.04 8.34 20.94
C ILE A 773 8.59 7.88 20.94
N THR A 774 8.28 6.97 20.02
CA THR A 774 6.93 6.48 19.72
C THR A 774 6.90 4.97 19.93
N ASP A 775 6.16 4.53 20.93
CA ASP A 775 6.18 3.15 21.42
C ASP A 775 5.34 2.18 20.57
N LYS A 776 4.32 2.69 19.88
CA LYS A 776 3.39 1.92 19.04
C LYS A 776 2.98 2.71 17.80
N ILE A 777 2.88 2.03 16.66
CA ILE A 777 2.18 2.54 15.47
C ILE A 777 1.01 1.60 15.18
N MET A 778 -0.21 2.14 15.20
CA MET A 778 -1.43 1.37 14.97
C MET A 778 -2.28 2.03 13.91
N THR A 779 -2.71 1.25 12.92
CA THR A 779 -3.43 1.76 11.73
C THR A 779 -4.81 1.12 11.59
N ARG A 780 -5.82 1.93 11.30
CA ARG A 780 -7.07 1.48 10.65
C ARG A 780 -7.15 2.15 9.28
N VAL A 781 -6.50 1.56 8.27
CA VAL A 781 -6.41 2.15 6.91
C VAL A 781 -7.11 1.34 5.83
N ALA A 782 -7.04 0.01 5.86
CA ALA A 782 -7.68 -0.85 4.86
C ALA A 782 -8.37 -2.05 5.51
N THR A 783 -9.66 -2.20 5.28
CA THR A 783 -10.41 -3.37 5.73
C THR A 783 -10.10 -4.55 4.81
N ARG A 784 -9.46 -5.60 5.33
CA ARG A 784 -9.16 -6.81 4.56
C ARG A 784 -10.32 -7.79 4.61
N GLU A 785 -11.28 -7.60 3.70
CA GLU A 785 -12.25 -8.64 3.36
C GLU A 785 -11.52 -9.88 2.81
N SER A 786 -11.96 -11.07 3.20
CA SER A 786 -11.51 -12.34 2.65
C SER A 786 -12.66 -13.34 2.70
N VAL A 787 -12.84 -14.13 1.64
CA VAL A 787 -13.85 -15.20 1.60
C VAL A 787 -13.57 -16.27 2.67
N SER A 788 -12.32 -16.41 3.14
CA SER A 788 -11.94 -17.29 4.24
C SER A 788 -12.22 -16.73 5.65
N ARG A 789 -12.56 -15.43 5.81
CA ARG A 789 -12.85 -14.82 7.11
C ARG A 789 -14.35 -14.70 7.34
N ASN A 790 -14.89 -15.49 8.27
CA ASN A 790 -16.31 -15.49 8.68
C ASN A 790 -16.73 -14.27 9.54
N GLN A 791 -16.27 -13.06 9.20
CA GLN A 791 -16.56 -11.80 9.90
C GLN A 791 -16.90 -10.70 8.88
N SER A 792 -17.80 -9.78 9.24
CA SER A 792 -18.11 -8.63 8.39
C SER A 792 -16.99 -7.58 8.42
N ALA A 793 -16.82 -6.86 7.31
CA ALA A 793 -15.87 -5.74 7.20
C ALA A 793 -15.98 -4.74 8.36
N PHE A 794 -17.21 -4.35 8.72
CA PHE A 794 -17.48 -3.45 9.84
C PHE A 794 -17.06 -4.03 11.21
N MET A 795 -17.19 -5.34 11.42
CA MET A 795 -16.73 -5.98 12.66
C MET A 795 -15.20 -5.98 12.76
N ILE A 796 -14.51 -6.19 11.63
CA ILE A 796 -13.03 -6.10 11.55
C ILE A 796 -12.58 -4.65 11.85
N ASP A 797 -13.23 -3.65 11.25
CA ASP A 797 -12.98 -2.23 11.52
C ASP A 797 -13.16 -1.86 13.00
N LEU A 798 -14.25 -2.34 13.62
CA LEU A 798 -14.56 -2.10 15.03
C LEU A 798 -13.56 -2.78 15.96
N GLN A 799 -13.10 -3.99 15.62
CA GLN A 799 -12.06 -4.70 16.37
C GLN A 799 -10.70 -3.99 16.26
N GLN A 800 -10.30 -3.52 15.08
CA GLN A 800 -9.06 -2.74 14.90
C GLN A 800 -9.06 -1.45 15.72
N ILE A 801 -10.16 -0.68 15.73
CA ILE A 801 -10.26 0.52 16.57
C ILE A 801 -10.36 0.19 18.06
N SER A 802 -11.10 -0.84 18.46
CA SER A 802 -11.15 -1.28 19.87
C SER A 802 -9.76 -1.65 20.39
N MET A 803 -8.99 -2.42 19.60
CA MET A 803 -7.61 -2.76 19.89
C MET A 803 -6.72 -1.51 19.99
N ALA A 804 -6.87 -0.54 19.07
CA ALA A 804 -6.14 0.73 19.12
C ALA A 804 -6.46 1.55 20.39
N LEU A 805 -7.74 1.66 20.77
CA LEU A 805 -8.13 2.39 21.97
C LEU A 805 -7.62 1.72 23.26
N ASN A 806 -7.61 0.39 23.31
CA ASN A 806 -7.17 -0.35 24.49
C ASN A 806 -5.63 -0.37 24.65
N LEU A 807 -4.87 -0.34 23.56
CA LEU A 807 -3.39 -0.43 23.59
C LEU A 807 -2.66 0.92 23.46
N ALA A 808 -3.32 2.00 23.05
CA ALA A 808 -2.70 3.32 22.87
C ALA A 808 -2.25 3.94 24.21
N THR A 809 -0.96 4.29 24.28
CA THR A 809 -0.36 5.13 25.32
C THR A 809 -0.25 6.57 24.84
N ASN A 810 0.15 7.51 25.70
CA ASN A 810 0.44 8.89 25.29
C ASN A 810 1.51 9.00 24.19
N ARG A 811 2.50 8.08 24.17
CA ARG A 811 3.58 8.06 23.16
C ARG A 811 3.19 7.38 21.85
N SER A 812 2.04 6.70 21.77
CA SER A 812 1.62 5.98 20.57
C SER A 812 1.24 6.93 19.42
N LEU A 813 1.34 6.43 18.19
CA LEU A 813 0.86 7.08 16.96
C LEU A 813 -0.31 6.27 16.37
N LEU A 814 -1.48 6.89 16.31
CA LEU A 814 -2.70 6.30 15.75
C LEU A 814 -3.01 6.90 14.37
N ILE A 815 -3.17 6.03 13.37
CA ILE A 815 -3.58 6.40 12.02
C ILE A 815 -4.98 5.86 11.75
N ILE A 816 -5.96 6.73 11.54
CA ILE A 816 -7.38 6.35 11.40
C ILE A 816 -7.91 6.90 10.07
N ASP A 817 -7.90 6.09 9.01
CA ASP A 817 -8.34 6.51 7.66
C ASP A 817 -9.76 6.03 7.37
N GLU A 818 -10.72 6.95 7.46
CA GLU A 818 -12.12 6.76 7.11
C GLU A 818 -12.83 5.60 7.84
N PHE A 819 -12.55 5.45 9.14
CA PHE A 819 -13.31 4.58 10.04
C PHE A 819 -14.80 4.97 10.08
N GLY A 820 -15.67 3.97 10.23
CA GLY A 820 -17.13 4.12 10.31
C GLY A 820 -17.88 3.85 9.00
N LYS A 821 -17.20 3.71 7.85
CA LYS A 821 -17.80 3.43 6.52
C LYS A 821 -18.67 2.17 6.42
N GLY A 822 -18.50 1.20 7.32
CA GLY A 822 -19.13 -0.12 7.24
C GLY A 822 -20.56 -0.23 7.80
N THR A 823 -21.16 0.88 8.25
CA THR A 823 -22.50 0.93 8.85
C THR A 823 -23.31 2.12 8.31
N ASP A 824 -24.51 2.37 8.84
CA ASP A 824 -25.30 3.57 8.52
C ASP A 824 -24.48 4.85 8.70
N SER A 825 -24.71 5.87 7.86
CA SER A 825 -23.92 7.12 7.89
C SER A 825 -23.95 7.82 9.25
N HIS A 826 -25.08 7.81 9.96
CA HIS A 826 -25.19 8.48 11.25
C HIS A 826 -24.58 7.66 12.40
N ASP A 827 -24.71 6.32 12.36
CA ASP A 827 -24.01 5.43 13.29
C ASP A 827 -22.49 5.49 13.07
N GLY A 828 -22.04 5.55 11.81
CA GLY A 828 -20.63 5.65 11.43
C GLY A 828 -20.00 6.98 11.84
N ALA A 829 -20.70 8.09 11.58
CA ALA A 829 -20.32 9.42 12.06
C ALA A 829 -20.30 9.49 13.60
N GLY A 830 -21.33 8.94 14.27
CA GLY A 830 -21.43 8.89 15.73
C GLY A 830 -20.31 8.06 16.38
N LEU A 831 -19.97 6.91 15.80
CA LEU A 831 -18.84 6.08 16.23
C LEU A 831 -17.50 6.79 16.02
N ALA A 832 -17.26 7.39 14.85
CA ALA A 832 -16.03 8.13 14.59
C ALA A 832 -15.90 9.35 15.52
N ALA A 833 -16.98 10.12 15.73
CA ALA A 833 -17.02 11.22 16.70
C ALA A 833 -16.73 10.73 18.12
N GLY A 834 -17.36 9.63 18.55
CA GLY A 834 -17.13 9.02 19.87
C GLY A 834 -15.69 8.56 20.07
N VAL A 835 -15.06 7.98 19.04
CA VAL A 835 -13.64 7.56 19.05
C VAL A 835 -12.71 8.76 19.15
N PHE A 836 -12.88 9.79 18.30
CA PHE A 836 -12.03 10.99 18.35
C PHE A 836 -12.23 11.76 19.66
N ASN A 837 -13.46 11.91 20.14
CA ASN A 837 -13.76 12.57 21.42
C ASN A 837 -13.21 11.79 22.62
N HIS A 838 -13.30 10.44 22.63
CA HIS A 838 -12.67 9.62 23.68
C HIS A 838 -11.15 9.81 23.71
N LEU A 839 -10.50 9.89 22.55
CA LEU A 839 -9.06 10.11 22.45
C LEU A 839 -8.64 11.51 22.92
N LEU A 840 -9.37 12.57 22.55
CA LEU A 840 -9.13 13.94 23.00
C LEU A 840 -9.32 14.10 24.52
N ASN A 841 -10.35 13.46 25.09
CA ASN A 841 -10.64 13.54 26.53
C ASN A 841 -9.64 12.77 27.42
N ARG A 842 -8.56 12.20 26.86
CA ARG A 842 -7.47 11.61 27.66
C ARG A 842 -6.50 12.63 28.26
N GLY A 843 -6.57 13.91 27.88
CA GLY A 843 -5.70 14.96 28.42
C GLY A 843 -4.22 14.63 28.23
N ASP A 844 -3.44 14.61 29.31
CA ASP A 844 -2.00 14.30 29.28
C ASP A 844 -1.70 12.83 28.88
N GLN A 845 -2.72 11.96 28.84
CA GLN A 845 -2.63 10.60 28.31
C GLN A 845 -3.08 10.49 26.83
N CYS A 846 -3.25 11.61 26.12
CA CYS A 846 -3.67 11.62 24.70
C CYS A 846 -2.52 11.14 23.77
N PRO A 847 -2.74 10.10 22.93
CA PRO A 847 -1.80 9.70 21.88
C PRO A 847 -1.69 10.76 20.78
N LYS A 848 -0.68 10.62 19.91
CA LYS A 848 -0.62 11.37 18.65
C LYS A 848 -1.59 10.75 17.65
N VAL A 849 -2.60 11.48 17.19
CA VAL A 849 -3.63 10.94 16.29
C VAL A 849 -3.67 11.68 14.95
N LEU A 850 -3.46 10.94 13.86
CA LEU A 850 -3.74 11.41 12.51
C LEU A 850 -4.96 10.68 11.97
N GLY A 851 -6.11 11.35 12.00
CA GLY A 851 -7.34 10.86 11.41
C GLY A 851 -7.57 11.44 10.02
N ALA A 852 -8.25 10.70 9.15
CA ALA A 852 -8.91 11.24 7.98
C ALA A 852 -10.37 10.77 7.94
N THR A 853 -11.27 11.63 7.47
CA THR A 853 -12.71 11.34 7.45
C THR A 853 -13.41 12.02 6.29
N HIS A 854 -14.53 11.43 5.86
CA HIS A 854 -15.52 12.02 4.96
C HIS A 854 -16.80 12.42 5.72
N PHE A 855 -16.93 12.06 7.00
CA PHE A 855 -18.06 12.45 7.85
C PHE A 855 -17.92 13.91 8.30
N HIS A 856 -18.23 14.84 7.38
CA HIS A 856 -18.29 16.26 7.69
C HIS A 856 -19.36 16.58 8.75
N GLU A 857 -20.43 15.76 8.79
CA GLU A 857 -21.51 15.76 9.80
C GLU A 857 -21.04 15.83 11.26
N ILE A 858 -19.85 15.28 11.57
CA ILE A 858 -19.25 15.26 12.91
C ILE A 858 -18.94 16.68 13.42
N PHE A 859 -18.43 17.53 12.53
CA PHE A 859 -18.07 18.92 12.83
C PHE A 859 -19.32 19.81 12.77
N GLU A 860 -20.18 19.57 11.77
CA GLU A 860 -21.37 20.37 11.46
C GLU A 860 -22.47 20.24 12.52
N SER A 861 -22.66 19.04 13.06
CA SER A 861 -23.60 18.76 14.15
C SER A 861 -23.05 19.12 15.54
N GLY A 862 -21.79 19.56 15.62
CA GLY A 862 -21.10 19.85 16.89
C GLY A 862 -20.78 18.61 17.75
N PHE A 863 -20.81 17.40 17.17
CA PHE A 863 -20.42 16.17 17.88
C PHE A 863 -18.92 16.11 18.19
N LEU A 864 -18.11 16.86 17.42
CA LEU A 864 -16.76 17.26 17.79
C LEU A 864 -16.74 18.81 17.86
N LEU A 865 -16.52 19.36 19.05
CA LEU A 865 -16.56 20.82 19.26
C LEU A 865 -15.38 21.53 18.58
N PRO A 866 -15.56 22.76 18.07
CA PRO A 866 -14.45 23.57 17.56
C PRO A 866 -13.43 23.88 18.66
N HIS A 867 -12.23 23.31 18.50
CA HIS A 867 -11.02 23.75 19.22
C HIS A 867 -10.37 24.92 18.43
N GLU A 868 -9.44 25.65 19.06
CA GLU A 868 -8.71 26.81 18.52
C GLU A 868 -7.79 26.56 17.28
N ARG A 869 -8.10 25.58 16.41
CA ARG A 869 -7.20 25.04 15.39
C ARG A 869 -7.89 24.62 14.06
N LEU A 870 -8.76 25.45 13.48
CA LEU A 870 -9.40 25.18 12.16
C LEU A 870 -9.83 26.48 11.44
N ALA A 871 -9.84 26.52 10.09
CA ALA A 871 -10.23 27.73 9.31
C ALA A 871 -10.75 27.45 7.88
N PHE A 872 -11.69 28.29 7.40
CA PHE A 872 -12.28 28.33 6.03
C PHE A 872 -12.82 29.77 5.71
N GLY A 873 -13.37 30.00 4.50
CA GLY A 873 -13.87 31.30 4.01
C GLY A 873 -15.34 31.62 4.28
N HIS A 874 -15.71 32.92 4.22
CA HIS A 874 -17.01 33.41 4.69
C HIS A 874 -17.52 34.71 4.03
N PHE A 875 -18.84 34.87 4.03
CA PHE A 875 -19.55 36.15 3.95
C PHE A 875 -19.81 36.69 5.36
N GLU A 876 -19.81 38.01 5.53
CA GLU A 876 -19.98 38.71 6.82
C GLU A 876 -21.09 39.78 6.70
N VAL A 877 -22.08 39.74 7.59
CA VAL A 877 -23.15 40.76 7.65
C VAL A 877 -22.59 42.08 8.20
N THR A 878 -22.66 43.18 7.45
CA THR A 878 -22.11 44.48 7.88
C THR A 878 -23.16 45.46 8.40
N LYS A 879 -24.45 45.25 8.08
CA LYS A 879 -25.56 46.12 8.51
C LYS A 879 -26.81 45.31 8.83
N ASP A 880 -27.56 45.78 9.82
CA ASP A 880 -28.86 45.18 10.17
C ASP A 880 -29.87 45.44 9.05
N ILE A 881 -30.47 44.36 8.55
CA ILE A 881 -31.52 44.34 7.52
C ILE A 881 -32.70 43.46 7.94
N SER A 882 -32.84 43.18 9.24
CA SER A 882 -33.89 42.30 9.79
C SER A 882 -35.31 42.86 9.66
N ASP A 883 -35.46 44.17 9.44
CA ASP A 883 -36.71 44.83 9.04
C ASP A 883 -37.12 44.50 7.59
N LEU A 884 -36.19 44.05 6.75
CA LEU A 884 -36.40 43.75 5.32
C LEU A 884 -36.53 42.24 5.05
N THR A 885 -35.77 41.40 5.75
CA THR A 885 -35.79 39.93 5.57
C THR A 885 -35.75 39.16 6.89
N LYS A 886 -36.43 38.00 6.93
CA LYS A 886 -36.42 37.04 8.04
C LYS A 886 -35.33 35.97 7.94
N ALA A 887 -34.48 36.00 6.91
CA ALA A 887 -33.45 34.99 6.67
C ALA A 887 -32.41 34.89 7.80
N ASP A 888 -32.23 33.68 8.35
CA ASP A 888 -31.38 33.41 9.54
C ASP A 888 -29.94 33.95 9.37
N PHE A 889 -29.33 33.77 8.19
CA PHE A 889 -27.95 34.18 7.88
C PHE A 889 -27.71 35.70 7.69
N LEU A 890 -28.79 36.49 7.68
CA LEU A 890 -28.78 37.95 7.58
C LEU A 890 -29.31 38.62 8.86
N SER A 891 -29.53 37.84 9.90
CA SER A 891 -30.26 38.27 11.11
C SER A 891 -29.42 39.06 12.12
N THR A 892 -28.09 38.92 12.07
CA THR A 892 -27.17 39.44 13.09
C THR A 892 -25.93 40.07 12.44
N VAL A 893 -25.61 41.32 12.80
CA VAL A 893 -24.40 42.00 12.31
C VAL A 893 -23.14 41.30 12.85
N GLY A 894 -22.15 41.08 11.99
CA GLY A 894 -20.95 40.30 12.27
C GLY A 894 -21.12 38.79 12.11
N GLU A 895 -22.31 38.30 11.73
CA GLU A 895 -22.51 36.88 11.45
C GLU A 895 -21.72 36.43 10.22
N LYS A 896 -20.94 35.34 10.39
CA LYS A 896 -20.06 34.78 9.35
C LYS A 896 -20.66 33.50 8.78
N THR A 897 -21.09 33.56 7.51
CA THR A 897 -21.73 32.46 6.79
C THR A 897 -20.75 31.88 5.77
N PRO A 898 -20.44 30.57 5.77
CA PRO A 898 -19.58 29.97 4.77
C PRO A 898 -20.14 30.14 3.35
N VAL A 899 -19.26 30.34 2.37
CA VAL A 899 -19.62 30.57 0.96
C VAL A 899 -18.73 29.81 0.00
N PHE A 900 -19.28 29.46 -1.16
CA PHE A 900 -18.52 29.01 -2.33
C PHE A 900 -18.90 29.88 -3.55
N VAL A 901 -17.89 30.32 -4.30
CA VAL A 901 -18.07 31.18 -5.49
C VAL A 901 -17.48 30.48 -6.71
N ARG A 902 -18.25 30.41 -7.81
CA ARG A 902 -17.77 29.95 -9.12
C ARG A 902 -17.78 31.13 -10.10
N PHE A 903 -16.58 31.43 -10.61
CA PHE A 903 -16.38 32.22 -11.82
C PHE A 903 -16.38 31.28 -13.04
N SER A 904 -16.83 31.75 -14.20
CA SER A 904 -16.79 30.96 -15.44
C SER A 904 -16.95 31.80 -16.71
N THR A 905 -16.36 31.36 -17.82
CA THR A 905 -16.91 31.66 -19.15
C THR A 905 -18.29 31.00 -19.28
N VAL A 906 -19.28 31.69 -19.83
CA VAL A 906 -20.69 31.27 -19.78
C VAL A 906 -21.13 30.45 -20.99
N THR A 907 -20.66 30.79 -22.20
CA THR A 907 -21.16 30.16 -23.44
C THR A 907 -20.20 29.17 -24.09
N LEU A 908 -18.93 29.19 -23.69
CA LEU A 908 -17.88 28.31 -24.20
C LEU A 908 -17.19 27.60 -23.02
N GLY A 909 -16.88 26.31 -23.22
CA GLY A 909 -16.36 25.44 -22.16
C GLY A 909 -14.98 25.85 -21.65
N ARG A 910 -14.58 25.26 -20.52
CA ARG A 910 -13.31 25.52 -19.78
C ARG A 910 -12.02 25.54 -20.61
N GLU A 911 -12.03 24.95 -21.81
CA GLU A 911 -10.92 24.91 -22.77
C GLU A 911 -10.76 26.24 -23.56
N PHE A 912 -11.62 27.23 -23.32
CA PHE A 912 -11.62 28.53 -23.99
C PHE A 912 -10.86 29.57 -23.13
N PRO A 913 -10.04 30.47 -23.72
CA PRO A 913 -9.27 31.45 -22.95
C PRO A 913 -10.15 32.33 -22.07
N ASP A 914 -9.75 32.55 -20.81
CA ASP A 914 -10.52 33.33 -19.85
C ASP A 914 -10.78 34.75 -20.35
N GLU A 915 -9.78 35.37 -20.97
CA GLU A 915 -9.86 36.76 -21.43
C GLU A 915 -10.42 36.94 -22.85
N ALA A 916 -10.76 35.86 -23.55
CA ALA A 916 -11.49 35.95 -24.82
C ALA A 916 -12.94 36.41 -24.57
N ARG A 917 -13.54 37.12 -25.55
CA ARG A 917 -14.85 37.78 -25.38
C ARG A 917 -15.97 36.77 -25.09
N ASN A 918 -16.44 36.76 -23.84
CA ASN A 918 -17.44 35.82 -23.31
C ASN A 918 -18.12 36.46 -22.08
N PRO A 919 -19.44 36.30 -21.84
CA PRO A 919 -20.03 36.77 -20.58
C PRO A 919 -19.37 36.05 -19.40
N ARG A 920 -19.05 36.76 -18.32
CA ARG A 920 -18.43 36.14 -17.13
C ARG A 920 -19.52 35.82 -16.12
N GLY A 921 -19.66 34.54 -15.79
CA GLY A 921 -20.56 34.04 -14.76
C GLY A 921 -20.03 34.38 -13.37
N PHE A 922 -20.93 34.84 -12.50
CA PHE A 922 -20.64 35.13 -11.10
C PHE A 922 -21.71 34.40 -10.28
N ALA A 923 -21.39 33.19 -9.80
CA ALA A 923 -22.33 32.37 -9.03
C ALA A 923 -21.85 32.19 -7.59
N ILE A 924 -22.73 32.42 -6.62
CA ILE A 924 -22.46 32.35 -5.17
C ILE A 924 -23.41 31.33 -4.55
N LYS A 925 -22.89 30.48 -3.67
CA LYS A 925 -23.63 29.56 -2.82
C LYS A 925 -23.32 29.89 -1.37
N PHE A 926 -24.34 30.21 -0.58
CA PHE A 926 -24.26 30.43 0.87
C PHE A 926 -24.72 29.16 1.58
N TYR A 927 -23.89 28.64 2.48
CA TYR A 927 -24.23 27.48 3.31
C TYR A 927 -24.88 27.99 4.60
N THR A 928 -26.21 28.05 4.64
CA THR A 928 -26.97 28.65 5.75
C THR A 928 -27.54 27.59 6.69
N LYS A 929 -27.98 28.01 7.88
CA LYS A 929 -28.62 27.11 8.87
C LYS A 929 -29.99 26.58 8.42
N GLU A 930 -30.54 27.09 7.32
CA GLU A 930 -31.85 26.73 6.77
C GLU A 930 -31.78 26.07 5.39
N GLY A 931 -30.59 25.95 4.79
CA GLY A 931 -30.38 25.39 3.46
C GLY A 931 -29.25 26.08 2.69
N ASN A 932 -29.03 25.66 1.45
CA ASN A 932 -28.17 26.38 0.52
C ASN A 932 -28.96 27.48 -0.18
N TYR A 933 -28.48 28.72 -0.11
CA TYR A 933 -28.98 29.84 -0.91
C TYR A 933 -28.05 30.08 -2.10
N ASP A 934 -28.57 30.06 -3.34
CA ASP A 934 -27.79 30.26 -4.55
C ASP A 934 -28.16 31.59 -5.25
N ILE A 935 -27.16 32.44 -5.49
CA ILE A 935 -27.28 33.60 -6.38
C ILE A 935 -26.54 33.27 -7.68
N VAL A 936 -27.21 33.40 -8.82
CA VAL A 936 -26.61 33.23 -10.16
C VAL A 936 -26.65 34.55 -10.90
N GLY A 937 -25.48 35.00 -11.36
CA GLY A 937 -25.27 36.33 -11.92
C GLY A 937 -24.27 36.39 -13.07
N LEU A 938 -24.10 37.61 -13.61
CA LEU A 938 -23.11 37.97 -14.63
C LEU A 938 -22.26 39.15 -14.15
N ASN A 939 -21.23 39.50 -14.92
CA ASN A 939 -20.39 40.66 -14.69
C ASN A 939 -20.97 42.01 -15.18
N PHE A 940 -22.17 41.99 -15.74
CA PHE A 940 -22.98 43.16 -16.06
C PHE A 940 -24.46 42.93 -15.65
N PRO A 941 -25.23 43.99 -15.32
CA PRO A 941 -26.52 43.88 -14.63
C PRO A 941 -27.73 43.50 -15.52
N VAL A 942 -27.50 42.90 -16.69
CA VAL A 942 -28.55 42.56 -17.68
C VAL A 942 -28.31 41.20 -18.32
N PHE A 943 -29.37 40.57 -18.81
CA PHE A 943 -29.31 39.33 -19.59
C PHE A 943 -29.79 39.53 -21.03
N PHE A 944 -29.43 38.61 -21.93
CA PHE A 944 -29.68 38.71 -23.38
C PHE A 944 -31.14 38.48 -23.80
N CYS A 945 -32.00 37.91 -22.95
CA CYS A 945 -33.40 37.69 -23.26
C CYS A 945 -34.25 37.66 -21.98
N ARG A 946 -35.46 38.20 -22.04
CA ARG A 946 -36.49 38.06 -20.99
C ARG A 946 -37.36 36.82 -21.16
N ASP A 947 -37.56 36.40 -22.41
CA ASP A 947 -38.34 35.22 -22.74
C ASP A 947 -37.52 33.94 -22.49
N PRO A 948 -37.96 33.03 -21.62
CA PRO A 948 -37.16 31.85 -21.27
C PRO A 948 -36.97 30.85 -22.41
N ILE A 949 -37.93 30.77 -23.32
CA ILE A 949 -37.91 29.86 -24.47
C ILE A 949 -36.84 30.32 -25.49
N GLN A 950 -36.38 31.57 -25.44
CA GLN A 950 -35.28 32.08 -26.29
C GLN A 950 -33.90 31.79 -25.71
N GLY A 951 -33.79 31.47 -24.42
CA GLY A 951 -32.51 31.20 -23.75
C GLY A 951 -31.61 30.19 -24.50
N PRO A 952 -32.13 29.05 -25.01
CA PRO A 952 -31.35 28.12 -25.82
C PRO A 952 -30.80 28.72 -27.11
N ASP A 953 -31.50 29.66 -27.76
CA ASP A 953 -31.07 30.29 -29.00
C ASP A 953 -29.99 31.36 -28.78
N VAL A 954 -30.02 32.04 -27.62
CA VAL A 954 -28.91 32.89 -27.14
C VAL A 954 -27.61 32.09 -26.98
N ILE A 955 -27.69 30.85 -26.49
CA ILE A 955 -26.52 29.98 -26.36
C ILE A 955 -26.08 29.43 -27.73
N ARG A 956 -27.02 29.09 -28.61
CA ARG A 956 -26.72 28.59 -29.97
C ARG A 956 -26.03 29.64 -30.85
N SER A 957 -26.45 30.91 -30.78
CA SER A 957 -25.86 31.99 -31.59
C SER A 957 -24.41 32.32 -31.24
N GLN A 958 -23.99 31.98 -30.01
CA GLN A 958 -22.63 32.14 -29.50
C GLN A 958 -21.80 30.83 -29.55
N ALA A 959 -22.39 29.74 -30.03
CA ALA A 959 -21.71 28.45 -30.16
C ALA A 959 -20.81 28.40 -31.41
N ARG A 960 -19.91 27.42 -31.46
CA ARG A 960 -19.11 27.14 -32.67
C ARG A 960 -19.98 26.55 -33.77
N ASN A 961 -19.86 27.05 -35.00
CA ASN A 961 -20.64 26.57 -36.14
C ASN A 961 -20.32 25.08 -36.42
N PRO A 962 -21.33 24.18 -36.48
CA PRO A 962 -21.09 22.74 -36.59
C PRO A 962 -20.46 22.29 -37.91
N ARG A 963 -20.41 23.16 -38.94
CA ARG A 963 -19.81 22.84 -40.25
C ARG A 963 -18.29 22.97 -40.28
N ASN A 964 -17.71 23.87 -39.48
CA ASN A 964 -16.28 24.23 -39.53
C ASN A 964 -15.63 24.41 -38.14
N PHE A 965 -16.42 24.33 -37.06
CA PHE A 965 -16.04 24.53 -35.66
C PHE A 965 -15.41 25.91 -35.35
N LEU A 966 -15.64 26.91 -36.20
CA LEU A 966 -15.24 28.31 -35.97
C LEU A 966 -16.30 29.05 -35.14
N LEU A 967 -15.94 30.19 -34.55
CA LEU A 967 -16.91 31.12 -33.99
C LEU A 967 -17.68 31.81 -35.11
N ASP A 968 -18.98 31.98 -34.91
CA ASP A 968 -19.91 32.50 -35.92
C ASP A 968 -20.52 33.82 -35.45
N TYR A 969 -19.79 34.92 -35.71
CA TYR A 969 -20.25 36.24 -35.32
C TYR A 969 -21.47 36.69 -36.13
N ASP A 970 -21.65 36.19 -37.36
CA ASP A 970 -22.85 36.46 -38.16
C ASP A 970 -24.10 35.91 -37.43
N ALA A 971 -24.04 34.67 -36.91
CA ALA A 971 -25.11 34.10 -36.09
C ALA A 971 -25.37 34.88 -34.79
N THR A 972 -24.33 35.41 -34.14
CA THR A 972 -24.48 36.29 -32.96
C THR A 972 -25.18 37.61 -33.33
N PHE A 973 -24.70 38.31 -34.36
CA PHE A 973 -25.26 39.60 -34.77
C PHE A 973 -26.66 39.48 -35.40
N ASP A 974 -26.96 38.39 -36.11
CA ASP A 974 -28.31 38.12 -36.62
C ASP A 974 -29.31 37.92 -35.47
N LEU A 975 -28.96 37.19 -34.41
CA LEU A 975 -29.83 37.09 -33.23
C LEU A 975 -30.05 38.47 -32.59
N LEU A 976 -28.99 39.26 -32.38
CA LEU A 976 -29.08 40.58 -31.77
C LEU A 976 -29.93 41.55 -32.62
N GLY A 977 -29.78 41.51 -33.94
CA GLY A 977 -30.55 42.34 -34.88
C GLY A 977 -32.03 41.97 -34.95
N ASN A 978 -32.36 40.67 -34.85
CA ASN A 978 -33.74 40.18 -34.85
C ASN A 978 -34.41 40.21 -33.45
N THR A 979 -33.66 40.52 -32.38
CA THR A 979 -34.13 40.49 -30.98
C THR A 979 -33.83 41.82 -30.27
N PRO A 980 -34.66 42.88 -30.44
CA PRO A 980 -34.40 44.22 -29.91
C PRO A 980 -34.11 44.27 -28.40
N GLU A 981 -34.77 43.44 -27.59
CA GLU A 981 -34.54 43.39 -26.14
C GLU A 981 -33.14 42.88 -25.75
N SER A 982 -32.47 42.14 -26.64
CA SER A 982 -31.12 41.60 -26.41
C SER A 982 -30.00 42.64 -26.58
N ILE A 983 -30.27 43.75 -27.27
CA ILE A 983 -29.25 44.71 -27.71
C ILE A 983 -28.53 45.36 -26.51
N HIS A 984 -29.21 45.54 -25.38
CA HIS A 984 -28.59 46.06 -24.15
C HIS A 984 -27.44 45.17 -23.65
N ALA A 985 -27.67 43.86 -23.61
CA ALA A 985 -26.64 42.88 -23.28
C ALA A 985 -25.61 42.75 -24.40
N GLY A 986 -26.01 42.89 -25.68
CA GLY A 986 -25.10 42.91 -26.83
C GLY A 986 -24.09 44.06 -26.78
N VAL A 987 -24.51 45.27 -26.44
CA VAL A 987 -23.64 46.45 -26.29
C VAL A 987 -22.66 46.27 -25.13
N MET A 988 -23.15 45.81 -23.96
CA MET A 988 -22.28 45.41 -22.85
C MET A 988 -21.26 44.34 -23.29
N PHE A 989 -21.71 43.32 -24.02
CA PHE A 989 -20.91 42.17 -24.46
C PHE A 989 -19.82 42.52 -25.48
N PHE A 990 -20.03 43.52 -26.35
CA PHE A 990 -19.04 43.98 -27.33
C PHE A 990 -18.18 45.16 -26.87
N SER A 991 -18.58 45.92 -25.84
CA SER A 991 -17.72 46.86 -25.12
C SER A 991 -16.68 46.15 -24.24
N ASP A 992 -15.74 46.87 -23.62
CA ASP A 992 -14.72 46.27 -22.74
C ASP A 992 -15.30 45.67 -21.44
N HIS A 993 -16.59 45.89 -21.15
CA HIS A 993 -17.34 45.07 -20.17
C HIS A 993 -17.40 43.58 -20.52
N GLY A 994 -17.15 43.19 -21.77
CA GLY A 994 -16.98 41.80 -22.20
C GLY A 994 -15.58 41.20 -21.95
N THR A 995 -14.62 42.00 -21.47
CA THR A 995 -13.21 41.64 -21.26
C THR A 995 -12.64 42.19 -19.92
N PRO A 996 -13.25 41.86 -18.75
CA PRO A 996 -12.81 42.34 -17.43
C PRO A 996 -11.47 41.75 -16.99
N GLN A 997 -10.56 42.58 -16.46
CA GLN A 997 -9.19 42.20 -16.07
C GLN A 997 -9.18 41.29 -14.82
N GLY A 998 -9.12 39.98 -15.02
CA GLY A 998 -9.08 39.00 -13.94
C GLY A 998 -10.40 38.85 -13.17
N TRP A 999 -10.48 37.86 -12.28
CA TRP A 999 -11.68 37.66 -11.47
C TRP A 999 -11.77 38.64 -10.30
N THR A 1000 -10.62 39.05 -9.73
CA THR A 1000 -10.59 39.87 -8.50
C THR A 1000 -11.04 41.32 -8.70
N ASN A 1001 -10.85 41.87 -9.90
CA ASN A 1001 -11.28 43.23 -10.27
C ASN A 1001 -12.68 43.26 -10.92
N ASN A 1002 -13.42 42.15 -10.87
CA ASN A 1002 -14.69 42.02 -11.57
C ASN A 1002 -15.90 42.21 -10.63
N HIS A 1003 -16.94 42.90 -11.11
CA HIS A 1003 -18.19 43.06 -10.37
C HIS A 1003 -19.11 41.86 -10.62
N GLY A 1004 -19.96 41.52 -9.65
CA GLY A 1004 -20.99 40.49 -9.78
C GLY A 1004 -22.38 41.09 -9.67
N TYR A 1005 -23.28 40.74 -10.58
CA TYR A 1005 -24.66 41.22 -10.60
C TYR A 1005 -25.61 40.03 -10.66
N GLY A 1006 -26.50 39.90 -9.67
CA GLY A 1006 -27.56 38.90 -9.73
C GLY A 1006 -28.54 39.26 -10.85
N CYS A 1007 -28.74 38.36 -11.82
CA CYS A 1007 -29.53 38.68 -13.03
C CYS A 1007 -31.01 38.97 -12.73
N HIS A 1008 -31.53 38.45 -11.62
CA HIS A 1008 -32.95 38.35 -11.31
C HIS A 1008 -33.38 39.30 -10.21
N THR A 1009 -34.63 39.76 -10.31
CA THR A 1009 -35.33 40.38 -9.18
C THR A 1009 -35.80 39.26 -8.23
N PHE A 1010 -35.59 39.42 -6.92
CA PHE A 1010 -36.12 38.54 -5.88
C PHE A 1010 -37.08 39.32 -4.97
N LYS A 1011 -37.83 38.62 -4.10
CA LYS A 1011 -38.49 39.21 -2.93
C LYS A 1011 -37.61 38.99 -1.69
N TRP A 1012 -37.46 40.02 -0.86
CA TRP A 1012 -37.08 39.87 0.55
C TRP A 1012 -38.32 40.04 1.43
N VAL A 1013 -38.50 39.16 2.41
CA VAL A 1013 -39.71 39.07 3.24
C VAL A 1013 -39.34 39.09 4.71
N ASN A 1014 -39.90 40.04 5.47
CA ASN A 1014 -39.59 40.22 6.90
C ASN A 1014 -40.46 39.35 7.84
N LYS A 1015 -40.19 39.44 9.15
CA LYS A 1015 -40.86 38.63 10.18
C LYS A 1015 -42.35 38.94 10.34
N GLN A 1016 -42.83 40.06 9.78
CA GLN A 1016 -44.22 40.50 9.79
C GLN A 1016 -44.97 40.11 8.50
N GLY A 1017 -44.33 39.40 7.56
CA GLY A 1017 -44.94 39.02 6.28
C GLY A 1017 -45.11 40.18 5.31
N LYS A 1018 -44.38 41.28 5.49
CA LYS A 1018 -44.22 42.31 4.46
C LYS A 1018 -43.02 41.98 3.59
N PHE A 1019 -43.07 42.39 2.32
CA PHE A 1019 -41.99 42.14 1.38
C PHE A 1019 -41.58 43.38 0.59
N VAL A 1020 -40.35 43.36 0.08
CA VAL A 1020 -39.80 44.32 -0.89
C VAL A 1020 -39.16 43.56 -2.04
N TYR A 1021 -39.15 44.14 -3.24
CA TYR A 1021 -38.42 43.59 -4.38
C TYR A 1021 -36.96 44.06 -4.35
N ILE A 1022 -36.04 43.17 -4.73
CA ILE A 1022 -34.60 43.43 -4.65
C ILE A 1022 -33.78 42.89 -5.84
N LYS A 1023 -32.69 43.57 -6.19
CA LYS A 1023 -31.61 43.09 -7.09
C LYS A 1023 -30.25 43.15 -6.38
N TYR A 1024 -29.38 42.16 -6.63
CA TYR A 1024 -28.08 42.00 -5.94
C TYR A 1024 -26.89 42.54 -6.73
N HIS A 1025 -25.96 43.19 -6.04
CA HIS A 1025 -24.75 43.81 -6.59
C HIS A 1025 -23.53 43.54 -5.68
N PHE A 1026 -22.54 42.81 -6.17
CA PHE A 1026 -21.29 42.51 -5.50
C PHE A 1026 -20.18 43.37 -6.12
N ILE A 1027 -19.84 44.46 -5.44
CA ILE A 1027 -18.92 45.48 -5.93
C ILE A 1027 -17.51 45.14 -5.46
N ALA A 1028 -16.58 44.86 -6.38
CA ALA A 1028 -15.19 44.56 -6.05
C ALA A 1028 -14.54 45.72 -5.29
N LYS A 1029 -13.85 45.42 -4.17
CA LYS A 1029 -13.26 46.42 -3.27
C LYS A 1029 -12.27 47.38 -3.95
N HIS A 1030 -11.66 46.96 -5.04
CA HIS A 1030 -10.66 47.72 -5.81
C HIS A 1030 -11.22 48.39 -7.08
N GLY A 1031 -12.54 48.45 -7.24
CA GLY A 1031 -13.21 48.95 -8.45
C GLY A 1031 -13.28 47.91 -9.57
N GLN A 1032 -13.92 48.28 -10.69
CA GLN A 1032 -13.95 47.44 -11.89
C GLN A 1032 -12.75 47.78 -12.79
N LYS A 1033 -12.10 46.75 -13.37
CA LYS A 1033 -11.05 46.92 -14.39
C LYS A 1033 -11.33 46.05 -15.61
N GLN A 1034 -10.88 46.50 -16.78
CA GLN A 1034 -11.17 45.90 -18.08
C GLN A 1034 -9.93 46.01 -18.98
N PHE A 1035 -9.78 45.04 -19.88
CA PHE A 1035 -8.84 45.10 -21.00
C PHE A 1035 -9.56 45.59 -22.25
N THR A 1036 -8.88 46.43 -23.03
CA THR A 1036 -9.32 46.76 -24.39
C THR A 1036 -9.26 45.51 -25.28
N GLN A 1037 -10.06 45.46 -26.34
CA GLN A 1037 -10.07 44.32 -27.28
C GLN A 1037 -8.66 43.89 -27.79
N PRO A 1038 -7.70 44.78 -28.12
CA PRO A 1038 -6.33 44.38 -28.49
C PRO A 1038 -5.53 43.78 -27.33
N GLU A 1039 -5.69 44.31 -26.11
CA GLU A 1039 -5.02 43.78 -24.91
C GLU A 1039 -5.58 42.40 -24.55
N ALA A 1040 -6.90 42.22 -24.61
CA ALA A 1040 -7.57 40.94 -24.37
C ALA A 1040 -7.10 39.86 -25.37
N ILE A 1041 -6.89 40.21 -26.64
CA ILE A 1041 -6.30 39.32 -27.65
C ILE A 1041 -4.86 38.96 -27.28
N ARG A 1042 -4.04 39.95 -26.89
CA ARG A 1042 -2.65 39.74 -26.51
C ARG A 1042 -2.54 38.83 -25.27
N ILE A 1043 -3.27 39.13 -24.21
CA ILE A 1043 -3.30 38.32 -22.98
C ILE A 1043 -3.82 36.92 -23.27
N SER A 1044 -4.89 36.75 -24.06
CA SER A 1044 -5.39 35.42 -24.44
C SER A 1044 -4.39 34.56 -25.23
N GLY A 1045 -3.39 35.18 -25.88
CA GLY A 1045 -2.31 34.50 -26.58
C GLY A 1045 -1.05 34.27 -25.73
N GLU A 1046 -0.79 35.12 -24.75
CA GLU A 1046 0.34 35.00 -23.81
C GLU A 1046 0.02 34.06 -22.62
N ASN A 1047 -1.20 34.15 -22.09
CA ASN A 1047 -1.71 33.33 -21.00
C ASN A 1047 -3.24 33.15 -21.12
N PRO A 1048 -3.72 32.02 -21.68
CA PRO A 1048 -5.15 31.76 -21.83
C PRO A 1048 -5.89 31.53 -20.50
N ASP A 1049 -5.17 31.27 -19.41
CA ASP A 1049 -5.72 31.00 -18.07
C ASP A 1049 -5.46 32.17 -17.09
N TYR A 1050 -5.19 33.37 -17.62
CA TYR A 1050 -4.81 34.57 -16.85
C TYR A 1050 -5.71 34.81 -15.62
N SER A 1051 -7.03 34.80 -15.81
CA SER A 1051 -7.98 35.15 -14.74
C SER A 1051 -8.06 34.04 -13.68
N LYS A 1052 -8.01 32.76 -14.08
CA LYS A 1052 -7.87 31.63 -13.14
C LYS A 1052 -6.57 31.71 -12.34
N GLN A 1053 -5.44 31.96 -13.00
CA GLN A 1053 -4.11 32.00 -12.37
C GLN A 1053 -3.97 33.18 -11.40
N GLU A 1054 -4.43 34.38 -11.80
CA GLU A 1054 -4.41 35.59 -10.96
C GLU A 1054 -5.15 35.39 -9.63
N LEU A 1055 -6.32 34.76 -9.67
CA LEU A 1055 -7.08 34.40 -8.47
C LEU A 1055 -6.39 33.29 -7.66
N TRP A 1056 -5.92 32.22 -8.33
CA TRP A 1056 -5.30 31.08 -7.66
C TRP A 1056 -4.06 31.49 -6.87
N GLU A 1057 -3.10 32.16 -7.52
CA GLU A 1057 -1.86 32.58 -6.88
C GLU A 1057 -2.08 33.57 -5.74
N ALA A 1058 -3.11 34.42 -5.82
CA ALA A 1058 -3.43 35.34 -4.74
C ALA A 1058 -3.93 34.59 -3.49
N MET A 1059 -4.75 33.55 -3.64
CA MET A 1059 -5.14 32.69 -2.54
C MET A 1059 -3.93 31.94 -1.94
N GLU A 1060 -3.01 31.41 -2.76
CA GLU A 1060 -1.78 30.75 -2.28
C GLU A 1060 -0.83 31.71 -1.54
N ARG A 1061 -0.84 33.00 -1.86
CA ARG A 1061 -0.12 34.06 -1.12
C ARG A 1061 -0.86 34.52 0.15
N GLY A 1062 -2.02 33.96 0.47
CA GLY A 1062 -2.84 34.36 1.62
C GLY A 1062 -3.55 35.71 1.46
N GLU A 1063 -3.69 36.23 0.24
CA GLU A 1063 -4.41 37.49 -0.02
C GLU A 1063 -5.93 37.27 0.01
N GLU A 1064 -6.63 37.77 1.03
CA GLU A 1064 -8.10 37.81 0.99
C GLU A 1064 -8.60 38.70 -0.15
N LYS A 1065 -9.62 38.23 -0.90
CA LYS A 1065 -10.28 39.00 -1.97
C LYS A 1065 -11.70 39.34 -1.56
N GLU A 1066 -12.07 40.61 -1.70
CA GLU A 1066 -13.25 41.19 -1.06
C GLU A 1066 -14.20 41.89 -2.05
N TRP A 1067 -15.50 41.65 -1.87
CA TRP A 1067 -16.57 42.39 -2.54
C TRP A 1067 -17.54 42.97 -1.50
N THR A 1068 -17.92 44.23 -1.65
CA THR A 1068 -19.02 44.83 -0.89
C THR A 1068 -20.35 44.35 -1.47
N ALA A 1069 -21.13 43.63 -0.66
CA ALA A 1069 -22.45 43.14 -1.03
C ALA A 1069 -23.50 44.26 -0.84
N LYS A 1070 -24.18 44.60 -1.94
CA LYS A 1070 -25.19 45.65 -2.02
C LYS A 1070 -26.46 45.17 -2.69
N VAL A 1071 -27.54 45.89 -2.46
CA VAL A 1071 -28.90 45.55 -2.89
C VAL A 1071 -29.62 46.83 -3.33
N GLN A 1072 -30.28 46.82 -4.50
CA GLN A 1072 -31.30 47.82 -4.84
C GLN A 1072 -32.65 47.36 -4.27
N ILE A 1073 -33.47 48.28 -3.77
CA ILE A 1073 -34.73 47.96 -3.07
C ILE A 1073 -35.89 48.74 -3.72
N MET A 1074 -37.02 48.07 -3.97
CA MET A 1074 -38.24 48.62 -4.56
C MET A 1074 -39.47 48.18 -3.75
N GLN A 1075 -40.41 49.08 -3.47
CA GLN A 1075 -41.65 48.72 -2.77
C GLN A 1075 -42.64 48.04 -3.72
N PRO A 1076 -43.51 47.14 -3.22
CA PRO A 1076 -44.50 46.44 -4.06
C PRO A 1076 -45.44 47.38 -4.83
N GLU A 1077 -45.75 48.55 -4.27
CA GLU A 1077 -46.64 49.56 -4.86
C GLU A 1077 -45.98 50.36 -6.00
N ASP A 1078 -44.64 50.39 -6.05
CA ASP A 1078 -43.85 51.08 -7.07
C ASP A 1078 -43.57 50.22 -8.30
N ALA A 1079 -43.75 48.89 -8.19
CA ALA A 1079 -43.50 47.89 -9.23
C ALA A 1079 -44.57 47.86 -10.35
N ASP A 1080 -44.95 49.04 -10.85
CA ASP A 1080 -45.91 49.25 -11.93
C ASP A 1080 -45.16 49.71 -13.20
N PRO A 1081 -45.08 48.87 -14.25
CA PRO A 1081 -44.39 49.20 -15.50
C PRO A 1081 -44.92 50.48 -16.18
N ALA A 1082 -46.18 50.85 -15.97
CA ALA A 1082 -46.76 52.07 -16.53
C ALA A 1082 -46.30 53.35 -15.81
N LYS A 1083 -45.83 53.25 -14.56
CA LYS A 1083 -45.17 54.35 -13.83
C LYS A 1083 -43.67 54.41 -14.13
N LEU A 1084 -43.02 53.24 -14.18
CA LEU A 1084 -41.57 53.12 -14.32
C LEU A 1084 -41.08 53.33 -15.76
N GLY A 1085 -41.93 53.09 -16.78
CA GLY A 1085 -41.56 53.11 -18.19
C GLY A 1085 -40.82 51.85 -18.67
N PHE A 1086 -40.48 50.95 -17.76
CA PHE A 1086 -39.91 49.62 -18.02
C PHE A 1086 -40.51 48.60 -17.04
N ASP A 1087 -40.47 47.31 -17.39
CA ASP A 1087 -40.89 46.24 -16.48
C ASP A 1087 -39.75 45.94 -15.48
N PRO A 1088 -39.95 46.09 -14.15
CA PRO A 1088 -38.90 45.86 -13.16
C PRO A 1088 -38.50 44.39 -13.02
N PHE A 1089 -39.27 43.47 -13.61
CA PHE A 1089 -39.00 42.03 -13.67
C PHE A 1089 -38.38 41.60 -15.02
N ASP A 1090 -38.18 42.53 -15.96
CA ASP A 1090 -37.47 42.29 -17.22
C ASP A 1090 -35.95 42.32 -16.98
N VAL A 1091 -35.31 41.15 -17.08
CA VAL A 1091 -33.85 40.99 -16.90
C VAL A 1091 -33.00 41.66 -17.98
N THR A 1092 -33.58 42.16 -19.07
CA THR A 1092 -32.88 43.00 -20.06
C THR A 1092 -32.77 44.46 -19.60
N LYS A 1093 -33.41 44.82 -18.48
CA LYS A 1093 -33.49 46.19 -17.94
C LYS A 1093 -32.76 46.33 -16.60
N VAL A 1094 -32.03 47.44 -16.48
CA VAL A 1094 -31.48 47.88 -15.18
C VAL A 1094 -32.54 48.67 -14.41
N TRP A 1095 -32.44 48.68 -13.09
CA TRP A 1095 -33.14 49.65 -12.25
C TRP A 1095 -32.29 50.92 -12.15
N PRO A 1096 -32.79 52.11 -12.56
CA PRO A 1096 -32.01 53.35 -12.52
C PRO A 1096 -31.47 53.66 -11.12
N ARG A 1097 -30.18 53.95 -11.00
CA ARG A 1097 -29.47 54.09 -9.70
C ARG A 1097 -29.83 55.38 -8.94
N ASP A 1098 -30.37 56.36 -9.65
CA ASP A 1098 -30.92 57.63 -9.14
C ASP A 1098 -32.31 57.43 -8.50
N GLN A 1099 -33.12 56.50 -9.03
CA GLN A 1099 -34.44 56.14 -8.49
C GLN A 1099 -34.33 55.06 -7.41
N PHE A 1100 -33.47 54.06 -7.63
CA PHE A 1100 -33.27 52.90 -6.76
C PHE A 1100 -31.79 52.80 -6.36
N PRO A 1101 -31.36 53.50 -5.30
CA PRO A 1101 -29.96 53.48 -4.87
C PRO A 1101 -29.51 52.09 -4.36
N MET A 1102 -28.20 51.86 -4.37
CA MET A 1102 -27.60 50.61 -3.87
C MET A 1102 -27.28 50.69 -2.36
N HIS A 1103 -28.04 49.97 -1.55
CA HIS A 1103 -27.84 49.82 -0.11
C HIS A 1103 -26.85 48.69 0.18
N GLU A 1104 -25.89 48.89 1.07
CA GLU A 1104 -24.97 47.83 1.52
C GLU A 1104 -25.62 46.97 2.61
N PHE A 1105 -25.36 45.65 2.59
CA PHE A 1105 -25.81 44.73 3.65
C PHE A 1105 -24.71 43.80 4.20
N GLY A 1106 -23.62 43.59 3.45
CA GLY A 1106 -22.54 42.71 3.90
C GLY A 1106 -21.26 42.77 3.06
N ARG A 1107 -20.34 41.85 3.36
CA ARG A 1107 -19.04 41.69 2.71
C ARG A 1107 -18.82 40.23 2.35
N LEU A 1108 -18.46 39.97 1.09
CA LEU A 1108 -18.09 38.65 0.58
C LEU A 1108 -16.56 38.55 0.59
N VAL A 1109 -16.00 37.51 1.21
CA VAL A 1109 -14.55 37.29 1.32
C VAL A 1109 -14.18 35.90 0.77
N LEU A 1110 -13.17 35.86 -0.10
CA LEU A 1110 -12.52 34.62 -0.55
C LEU A 1110 -11.10 34.54 0.04
N ASN A 1111 -10.75 33.38 0.61
CA ASN A 1111 -9.47 33.14 1.29
C ASN A 1111 -8.92 31.69 1.16
N LYS A 1112 -9.48 30.87 0.25
CA LYS A 1112 -9.04 29.49 0.01
C LYS A 1112 -9.31 29.06 -1.44
N ASN A 1113 -8.36 28.35 -2.05
CA ASN A 1113 -8.53 27.70 -3.36
C ASN A 1113 -9.38 26.41 -3.29
N PRO A 1114 -10.02 25.99 -4.41
CA PRO A 1114 -10.66 24.68 -4.51
C PRO A 1114 -9.62 23.55 -4.51
N GLU A 1115 -9.85 22.53 -3.67
CA GLU A 1115 -8.91 21.41 -3.45
C GLU A 1115 -8.82 20.47 -4.65
N ASN A 1116 -9.90 20.34 -5.42
CA ASN A 1116 -9.92 19.63 -6.68
C ASN A 1116 -10.88 20.32 -7.66
N TYR A 1117 -10.36 20.89 -8.75
CA TYR A 1117 -11.16 21.64 -9.72
C TYR A 1117 -12.35 20.84 -10.29
N HIS A 1118 -12.24 19.51 -10.45
CA HIS A 1118 -13.37 18.71 -10.93
C HIS A 1118 -14.47 18.52 -9.88
N ARG A 1119 -14.13 18.08 -8.66
CA ARG A 1119 -15.10 17.92 -7.56
C ARG A 1119 -15.71 19.28 -7.18
N ASP A 1120 -14.87 20.30 -7.04
CA ASP A 1120 -15.26 21.54 -6.37
C ASP A 1120 -15.81 22.57 -7.33
N VAL A 1121 -15.20 22.76 -8.50
CA VAL A 1121 -15.65 23.76 -9.48
C VAL A 1121 -16.58 23.14 -10.50
N GLU A 1122 -16.21 22.02 -11.14
CA GLU A 1122 -17.04 21.46 -12.20
C GLU A 1122 -18.32 20.80 -11.70
N GLN A 1123 -18.29 19.97 -10.66
CA GLN A 1123 -19.50 19.33 -10.11
C GLN A 1123 -20.38 20.29 -9.27
N ALA A 1124 -19.95 21.53 -9.04
CA ALA A 1124 -20.79 22.55 -8.40
C ALA A 1124 -22.08 22.84 -9.19
N ALA A 1125 -23.19 22.92 -8.47
CA ALA A 1125 -24.53 23.10 -8.96
C ALA A 1125 -25.19 24.29 -8.24
N PHE A 1126 -25.36 25.39 -8.96
CA PHE A 1126 -26.06 26.59 -8.50
C PHE A 1126 -27.40 26.66 -9.22
N SER A 1127 -28.52 26.75 -8.52
CA SER A 1127 -29.84 27.01 -9.12
C SER A 1127 -30.49 28.17 -8.40
N PRO A 1128 -30.98 29.22 -9.09
CA PRO A 1128 -31.65 30.34 -8.42
C PRO A 1128 -32.97 29.95 -7.72
N GLY A 1129 -33.43 28.69 -7.85
CA GLY A 1129 -34.50 28.09 -7.04
C GLY A 1129 -34.03 27.44 -5.73
N SER A 1130 -32.73 27.44 -5.42
CA SER A 1130 -32.22 27.12 -4.07
C SER A 1130 -32.41 28.37 -3.20
N MET A 1131 -33.57 28.50 -2.54
CA MET A 1131 -33.93 29.64 -1.67
C MET A 1131 -34.02 29.23 -0.19
N VAL A 1132 -34.01 30.23 0.70
CA VAL A 1132 -34.12 30.08 2.16
C VAL A 1132 -35.21 31.02 2.72
N PRO A 1133 -35.84 30.71 3.87
CA PRO A 1133 -36.95 31.49 4.41
C PRO A 1133 -36.65 32.99 4.49
N GLY A 1134 -37.55 33.83 3.96
CA GLY A 1134 -37.33 35.29 3.89
C GLY A 1134 -36.70 35.77 2.58
N ILE A 1135 -36.39 34.87 1.66
CA ILE A 1135 -36.06 35.17 0.26
C ILE A 1135 -37.02 34.35 -0.62
N GLU A 1136 -37.77 35.01 -1.49
CA GLU A 1136 -38.81 34.41 -2.33
C GLU A 1136 -38.67 34.79 -3.82
N ASP A 1137 -39.38 34.06 -4.68
CA ASP A 1137 -39.45 34.21 -6.14
C ASP A 1137 -40.20 35.49 -6.57
N SER A 1138 -39.63 36.33 -7.43
CA SER A 1138 -40.40 37.42 -8.05
C SER A 1138 -41.17 36.92 -9.29
N PRO A 1139 -42.15 37.68 -9.82
CA PRO A 1139 -42.82 37.35 -11.09
C PRO A 1139 -41.93 37.51 -12.35
N ASP A 1140 -40.60 37.63 -12.21
CA ASP A 1140 -39.60 37.54 -13.29
C ASP A 1140 -39.78 36.21 -14.07
N PRO A 1141 -40.21 36.25 -15.35
CA PRO A 1141 -40.50 35.05 -16.12
C PRO A 1141 -39.26 34.16 -16.33
N LEU A 1142 -38.06 34.76 -16.38
CA LEU A 1142 -36.81 34.03 -16.54
C LEU A 1142 -36.36 33.42 -15.22
N LEU A 1143 -36.59 34.07 -14.06
CA LEU A 1143 -36.38 33.45 -12.75
C LEU A 1143 -37.26 32.21 -12.60
N GLN A 1144 -38.58 32.36 -12.81
CA GLN A 1144 -39.57 31.29 -12.71
C GLN A 1144 -39.18 30.05 -13.54
N PHE A 1145 -38.78 30.26 -14.80
CA PHE A 1145 -38.30 29.17 -15.64
C PHE A 1145 -36.95 28.59 -15.18
N ARG A 1146 -36.01 29.44 -14.75
CA ARG A 1146 -34.66 28.99 -14.33
C ARG A 1146 -34.65 28.20 -13.03
N MET A 1147 -35.56 28.48 -12.10
CA MET A 1147 -35.75 27.68 -10.87
C MET A 1147 -35.95 26.20 -11.21
N PHE A 1148 -36.75 25.90 -12.24
CA PHE A 1148 -36.91 24.57 -12.81
C PHE A 1148 -35.71 24.15 -13.69
N PHE A 1149 -35.41 24.92 -14.74
CA PHE A 1149 -34.47 24.52 -15.80
C PHE A 1149 -33.04 24.25 -15.30
N TYR A 1150 -32.52 25.03 -14.36
CA TYR A 1150 -31.19 24.77 -13.80
C TYR A 1150 -31.15 23.44 -13.05
N ARG A 1151 -32.22 23.07 -12.33
CA ARG A 1151 -32.30 21.81 -11.58
C ARG A 1151 -32.37 20.61 -12.53
N ASP A 1152 -33.18 20.69 -13.59
CA ASP A 1152 -33.29 19.66 -14.63
C ASP A 1152 -31.96 19.45 -15.37
N ALA A 1153 -31.31 20.53 -15.82
CA ALA A 1153 -29.99 20.48 -16.45
C ALA A 1153 -28.91 19.87 -15.51
N GLN A 1154 -28.99 20.13 -14.20
CA GLN A 1154 -28.09 19.50 -13.21
C GLN A 1154 -28.40 18.01 -12.99
N TYR A 1155 -29.67 17.60 -13.02
CA TYR A 1155 -30.03 16.18 -12.96
C TYR A 1155 -29.51 15.41 -14.17
N HIS A 1156 -29.49 16.01 -15.37
CA HIS A 1156 -28.83 15.43 -16.54
C HIS A 1156 -27.29 15.43 -16.43
N ARG A 1157 -26.69 16.48 -15.85
CA ARG A 1157 -25.23 16.69 -15.84
C ARG A 1157 -24.48 15.96 -14.70
N ILE A 1158 -25.14 15.77 -13.55
CA ILE A 1158 -24.54 15.23 -12.31
C ILE A 1158 -25.35 14.03 -11.80
N GLY A 1159 -26.68 14.10 -11.91
CA GLY A 1159 -27.61 13.10 -11.37
C GLY A 1159 -28.57 13.69 -10.34
N ILE A 1160 -29.63 12.93 -10.02
CA ILE A 1160 -30.70 13.37 -9.12
C ILE A 1160 -30.25 13.60 -7.67
N ASN A 1161 -29.14 12.96 -7.28
CA ASN A 1161 -28.52 13.08 -5.95
C ASN A 1161 -27.34 14.07 -5.93
N LEU A 1162 -27.33 15.08 -6.82
CA LEU A 1162 -26.30 16.14 -6.89
C LEU A 1162 -25.95 16.80 -5.54
N HIS A 1163 -26.85 16.75 -4.56
CA HIS A 1163 -26.69 17.31 -3.21
C HIS A 1163 -25.73 16.49 -2.33
N GLN A 1164 -25.37 15.28 -2.74
CA GLN A 1164 -24.36 14.43 -2.07
C GLN A 1164 -22.92 14.73 -2.56
N VAL A 1165 -22.77 15.60 -3.58
CA VAL A 1165 -21.47 16.21 -3.93
C VAL A 1165 -21.13 17.25 -2.86
N PRO A 1166 -19.93 17.26 -2.24
CA PRO A 1166 -19.62 18.12 -1.09
C PRO A 1166 -19.97 19.60 -1.27
N THR A 1167 -19.55 20.22 -2.38
CA THR A 1167 -19.83 21.64 -2.69
C THR A 1167 -21.32 21.96 -2.93
N ASN A 1168 -22.16 20.93 -3.08
CA ASN A 1168 -23.61 21.08 -3.24
C ASN A 1168 -24.38 20.72 -1.97
N CYS A 1169 -23.72 20.10 -0.99
CA CYS A 1169 -24.33 19.71 0.28
C CYS A 1169 -24.78 20.95 1.05
N PRO A 1170 -26.03 20.99 1.55
CA PRO A 1170 -26.49 22.05 2.46
C PRO A 1170 -25.98 21.79 3.88
N PHE A 1171 -24.66 21.78 4.04
CA PHE A 1171 -23.97 21.16 5.17
C PHE A 1171 -24.17 21.91 6.51
N MET A 1172 -24.41 23.22 6.46
CA MET A 1172 -24.79 24.03 7.63
C MET A 1172 -26.25 23.84 8.05
N ALA A 1173 -27.10 23.18 7.26
CA ALA A 1173 -28.55 23.23 7.42
C ALA A 1173 -29.07 22.28 8.52
N ARG A 1174 -29.84 22.84 9.47
CA ARG A 1174 -30.41 22.12 10.64
C ARG A 1174 -31.37 20.96 10.30
N SER A 1175 -31.76 20.79 9.04
CA SER A 1175 -32.69 19.74 8.58
C SER A 1175 -32.65 19.62 7.05
N VAL A 1176 -31.78 18.76 6.51
CA VAL A 1176 -31.82 18.42 5.07
C VAL A 1176 -33.09 17.61 4.78
N SER A 1177 -33.86 18.01 3.77
CA SER A 1177 -35.16 17.37 3.45
C SER A 1177 -35.43 17.37 1.95
N SER A 1178 -34.52 16.73 1.21
CA SER A 1178 -34.74 16.39 -0.21
C SER A 1178 -35.96 15.45 -0.36
N ILE A 1179 -36.75 15.69 -1.41
CA ILE A 1179 -37.87 14.82 -1.81
C ILE A 1179 -37.47 13.80 -2.89
N ASN A 1180 -36.21 13.83 -3.35
CA ASN A 1180 -35.67 12.82 -4.24
C ASN A 1180 -35.34 11.57 -3.40
N PHE A 1181 -35.83 10.41 -3.81
CA PHE A 1181 -35.44 9.10 -3.27
C PHE A 1181 -34.86 8.26 -4.40
N ASP A 1182 -33.96 7.34 -4.06
CA ASP A 1182 -33.25 6.46 -5.00
C ASP A 1182 -32.47 7.22 -6.08
N GLY A 1183 -32.22 6.59 -7.24
CA GLY A 1183 -31.58 7.18 -8.41
C GLY A 1183 -30.05 7.07 -8.45
N ALA A 1184 -29.47 7.55 -9.55
CA ALA A 1184 -28.02 7.51 -9.76
C ALA A 1184 -27.27 8.32 -8.69
N MET A 1185 -26.07 7.86 -8.32
CA MET A 1185 -25.22 8.44 -7.26
C MET A 1185 -25.89 8.54 -5.88
N ARG A 1186 -26.87 7.68 -5.56
CA ARG A 1186 -27.40 7.55 -4.20
C ARG A 1186 -26.41 6.75 -3.34
N VAL A 1187 -25.81 7.39 -2.33
CA VAL A 1187 -24.85 6.74 -1.41
C VAL A 1187 -25.16 6.98 0.09
N ASP A 1188 -26.21 7.74 0.41
CA ASP A 1188 -26.73 7.90 1.78
C ASP A 1188 -27.80 6.84 2.14
N ALA A 1189 -28.32 6.90 3.37
CA ALA A 1189 -29.40 6.03 3.88
C ALA A 1189 -30.80 6.24 3.24
N ASN A 1190 -30.88 6.84 2.04
CA ASN A 1190 -32.11 7.11 1.28
C ASN A 1190 -33.22 7.81 2.10
N HIS A 1191 -32.81 8.82 2.87
CA HIS A 1191 -33.65 9.54 3.85
C HIS A 1191 -34.29 8.65 4.92
N ALA A 1192 -33.67 7.52 5.29
CA ALA A 1192 -33.95 6.73 6.49
C ALA A 1192 -35.44 6.34 6.71
N GLY A 1193 -36.16 6.02 5.63
CA GLY A 1193 -37.56 5.60 5.69
C GLY A 1193 -38.60 6.73 5.80
N ASN A 1194 -38.18 7.99 5.62
CA ASN A 1194 -39.09 9.12 5.39
C ASN A 1194 -40.05 8.83 4.22
N LYS A 1195 -41.21 9.49 4.20
CA LYS A 1195 -42.21 9.27 3.14
C LYS A 1195 -41.78 9.95 1.84
N GLN A 1196 -41.87 9.21 0.74
CA GLN A 1196 -41.51 9.63 -0.62
C GLN A 1196 -42.48 10.65 -1.25
N TYR A 1197 -43.26 11.37 -0.44
CA TYR A 1197 -44.28 12.31 -0.89
C TYR A 1197 -44.58 13.37 0.18
N ASN A 1198 -44.96 14.56 -0.26
CA ASN A 1198 -45.41 15.66 0.58
C ASN A 1198 -46.68 16.30 0.00
N PRO A 1199 -47.60 16.80 0.85
CA PRO A 1199 -47.62 16.65 2.30
C PRO A 1199 -47.95 15.21 2.72
N ASN A 1200 -47.50 14.80 3.91
CA ASN A 1200 -47.82 13.50 4.50
C ASN A 1200 -48.12 13.63 6.02
N SER A 1201 -48.92 12.70 6.56
CA SER A 1201 -49.35 12.71 7.96
C SER A 1201 -48.35 12.09 8.95
N PHE A 1202 -47.21 11.58 8.47
CA PHE A 1202 -46.19 10.94 9.31
C PHE A 1202 -45.12 11.96 9.77
N SER A 1203 -44.94 13.06 9.03
CA SER A 1203 -44.01 14.15 9.35
C SER A 1203 -44.75 15.50 9.41
N HIS A 1204 -45.51 15.73 10.49
CA HIS A 1204 -46.19 17.02 10.73
C HIS A 1204 -45.18 18.14 11.03
N LYS A 1205 -44.71 18.82 9.97
CA LYS A 1205 -43.85 20.02 10.02
C LYS A 1205 -44.41 21.20 9.22
N PHE A 1206 -45.72 21.50 9.32
CA PHE A 1206 -46.19 22.80 8.83
C PHE A 1206 -45.63 23.90 9.74
N ARG A 1207 -44.70 24.69 9.20
CA ARG A 1207 -44.01 25.79 9.87
C ARG A 1207 -44.68 27.11 9.43
N PRO A 1208 -45.67 27.65 10.17
CA PRO A 1208 -46.39 28.86 9.76
C PRO A 1208 -45.47 30.09 9.70
N ASP A 1209 -44.34 30.05 10.38
CA ASP A 1209 -43.29 31.07 10.39
C ASP A 1209 -42.47 31.13 9.08
N VAL A 1210 -42.33 30.00 8.35
CA VAL A 1210 -41.67 29.96 7.04
C VAL A 1210 -42.66 30.02 5.87
N ALA A 1211 -43.95 30.25 6.13
CA ALA A 1211 -44.95 30.42 5.08
C ALA A 1211 -44.55 31.53 4.09
N GLU A 1212 -44.81 31.28 2.82
CA GLU A 1212 -44.61 32.18 1.68
C GLU A 1212 -45.65 33.30 1.68
N THR A 1213 -45.28 34.46 1.15
CA THR A 1213 -46.12 35.65 1.19
C THR A 1213 -47.03 35.73 -0.04
N PRO A 1214 -48.38 35.75 0.13
CA PRO A 1214 -49.29 35.89 -1.00
C PRO A 1214 -49.06 37.20 -1.74
N TYR A 1215 -48.73 37.11 -3.03
CA TYR A 1215 -48.61 38.24 -3.93
C TYR A 1215 -49.66 38.19 -5.03
N LYS A 1216 -50.02 39.37 -5.58
CA LYS A 1216 -50.92 39.44 -6.73
C LYS A 1216 -50.11 39.17 -7.99
N VAL A 1217 -50.43 38.07 -8.68
CA VAL A 1217 -49.94 37.83 -10.05
C VAL A 1217 -50.48 38.96 -10.94
N SER A 1218 -49.58 39.63 -11.66
CA SER A 1218 -49.93 40.64 -12.66
C SER A 1218 -50.23 39.97 -14.01
N ASP A 1219 -51.02 40.63 -14.85
CA ASP A 1219 -51.25 40.21 -16.24
C ASP A 1219 -50.03 40.54 -17.13
N ASN A 1220 -48.83 40.11 -16.72
CA ASN A 1220 -47.59 40.21 -17.51
C ASN A 1220 -47.64 39.21 -18.67
N VAL A 1221 -48.41 39.55 -19.71
CA VAL A 1221 -48.61 38.71 -20.89
C VAL A 1221 -47.33 38.66 -21.74
N VAL A 1222 -46.43 37.73 -21.40
CA VAL A 1222 -45.32 37.29 -22.25
C VAL A 1222 -45.87 36.44 -23.40
N SER A 1223 -46.57 37.08 -24.34
CA SER A 1223 -47.07 36.42 -25.55
C SER A 1223 -46.15 36.70 -26.74
N ARG A 1224 -45.60 35.64 -27.32
CA ARG A 1224 -45.07 35.70 -28.69
C ARG A 1224 -46.23 35.57 -29.67
N LYS A 1225 -46.25 36.42 -30.70
CA LYS A 1225 -47.11 36.22 -31.89
C LYS A 1225 -46.64 35.02 -32.74
N SER A 1226 -45.36 34.68 -32.66
CA SER A 1226 -44.73 33.51 -33.28
C SER A 1226 -43.38 33.24 -32.62
N HIS A 1227 -42.88 32.01 -32.64
CA HIS A 1227 -41.49 31.72 -32.26
C HIS A 1227 -40.46 32.50 -33.12
N TYR A 1228 -40.87 32.93 -34.32
CA TYR A 1228 -40.06 33.67 -35.29
C TYR A 1228 -40.31 35.20 -35.31
N TYR A 1229 -40.94 35.78 -34.28
CA TYR A 1229 -41.30 37.21 -34.30
C TYR A 1229 -41.23 37.87 -32.91
N HIS A 1230 -40.40 38.91 -32.79
CA HIS A 1230 -40.28 39.77 -31.62
C HIS A 1230 -41.03 41.09 -31.83
N GLU A 1231 -41.73 41.57 -30.79
CA GLU A 1231 -42.37 42.88 -30.81
C GLU A 1231 -41.36 43.99 -30.56
N CYS A 1232 -40.79 44.54 -31.63
CA CYS A 1232 -39.92 45.71 -31.55
C CYS A 1232 -40.68 46.93 -31.00
N LYS A 1233 -40.38 47.32 -29.75
CA LYS A 1233 -40.90 48.51 -29.07
C LYS A 1233 -39.76 49.53 -28.95
N VAL A 1234 -40.06 50.82 -29.10
CA VAL A 1234 -39.04 51.89 -28.98
C VAL A 1234 -38.38 51.89 -27.61
N SER A 1235 -39.13 51.55 -26.56
CA SER A 1235 -38.67 51.39 -25.17
C SER A 1235 -37.60 50.31 -24.96
N GLU A 1236 -37.38 49.39 -25.92
CA GLU A 1236 -36.26 48.45 -25.82
C GLU A 1236 -34.90 49.14 -25.95
N TYR A 1237 -34.85 50.25 -26.70
CA TYR A 1237 -33.62 50.98 -27.03
C TYR A 1237 -33.28 52.09 -26.05
N ASP A 1238 -34.18 52.49 -25.16
CA ASP A 1238 -34.01 53.73 -24.39
C ASP A 1238 -32.89 53.62 -23.34
N GLN A 1239 -32.84 52.52 -22.57
CA GLN A 1239 -31.70 52.24 -21.67
C GLN A 1239 -30.40 51.96 -22.43
N VAL A 1240 -30.47 51.43 -23.67
CA VAL A 1240 -29.29 51.21 -24.52
C VAL A 1240 -28.70 52.54 -25.00
N ARG A 1241 -29.58 53.48 -25.38
CA ARG A 1241 -29.19 54.84 -25.76
C ARG A 1241 -28.59 55.56 -24.57
N GLU A 1242 -29.18 55.42 -23.39
CA GLU A 1242 -28.64 55.99 -22.16
C GLU A 1242 -27.26 55.41 -21.79
N LEU A 1243 -27.07 54.09 -21.91
CA LEU A 1243 -25.76 53.45 -21.73
C LEU A 1243 -24.72 54.01 -22.70
N TYR A 1244 -25.10 54.16 -23.97
CA TYR A 1244 -24.21 54.70 -25.00
C TYR A 1244 -23.83 56.15 -24.69
N THR A 1245 -24.81 57.05 -24.48
CA THR A 1245 -24.61 58.50 -24.32
C THR A 1245 -24.28 58.96 -22.88
N ARG A 1246 -23.73 58.08 -22.06
CA ARG A 1246 -23.30 58.37 -20.67
C ARG A 1246 -22.08 57.55 -20.21
N VAL A 1247 -21.68 56.53 -20.97
CA VAL A 1247 -20.68 55.52 -20.56
C VAL A 1247 -19.82 55.02 -21.73
N MET A 1248 -20.18 55.31 -22.99
CA MET A 1248 -19.50 54.77 -24.18
C MET A 1248 -19.30 55.79 -25.32
N ASP A 1249 -19.54 57.08 -25.07
CA ASP A 1249 -19.34 58.19 -26.00
C ASP A 1249 -18.12 59.08 -25.70
N ASP A 1250 -17.42 58.80 -24.59
CA ASP A 1250 -16.04 59.22 -24.27
C ASP A 1250 -15.04 58.07 -24.55
#